data_AF-A0A2E4RDJ9-F1
#
_entry.id   AF-A0A2E4RDJ9-F1
#
_cell.length_a   1.000
_cell.length_b   1.000
_cell.length_c   1.000
_cell.angle_alpha   90.00
_cell.angle_beta   90.00
_cell.angle_gamma   90.00
#
_symmetry.space_group_name_H-M   'P 1'
#
loop_
_entity.id
_entity.type
_entity.pdbx_description
1 polymer ?
#
loop_
_entity_poly.entity_id
_entity_poly.type
_entity_poly.pdbx_seq_one_letter_code
_entity_poly.pdbx_strand_id
1 'polypeptide(L)'
;SVNTDDGSCTYASTNADCDGNCLAGYADFGSGCELIVSGCTDSTACNYDDSVNTDDGSCTYASETYLDCNGDCINDTDGDLVCDELEISGCTDILYEEYNPLATDDDGSCQTLSLEGCTDSTACNYNENATEDDGSCYNNDLGCGCDTPAADLGYDCDGNCLTDSDGDGVCDEFEISGCEDETACNYNENATDSDGSCTYASETYLDCNGDCINDTDGDLVCDELEIFGCTNPTYEEYNSLATEDDGSCITIIDPIFGCIDSTAFNYNPFANTDDDSCYYNPGCTFSSYLEFDPTADYDDGSCETLAVYGCTDITSCNYNQFANVDDNGCIYPSELYLDCNGDCINDTDGDLVCDEIEIAGCTDDLYQEYNPLATDEDGSCSICVVDTDGDGICDGYDLCPNDPNNDIDGDGICGDTDICPNDPNNDTDGDGVCDNDEIFGCTDSLACNYNENATEEDESCLYAFGCDYCSGELDGSGTVIDGDVDEDGICDNNEVYGCDDSDACNFNPDVTENDGSCVYPIVWYLDLDGDGNGDSTDGEIISCDQPDGYVNNNNDNISFADGYGSCCRGDDINLESLEIFDFKVYPNPATNLLNITYPFNKITQYTIQVINSIGKLMFINEYNSYENNSIQLDINDYASGVYQINLVTKQQFINKKVIIK
;
A
#
# COMPACT_ATOMS: atom_id res chain seq x y z
N SER A 1 -60.00 -50.96 56.34
CA SER A 1 -60.79 -52.16 56.73
C SER A 1 -62.25 -51.77 56.80
N VAL A 2 -63.04 -52.31 55.86
CA VAL A 2 -64.50 -52.55 55.85
C VAL A 2 -65.34 -51.77 56.87
N ASN A 3 -66.30 -50.97 56.40
CA ASN A 3 -67.71 -51.22 56.69
C ASN A 3 -68.64 -50.34 55.82
N THR A 4 -69.21 -51.01 54.82
CA THR A 4 -70.59 -50.89 54.31
C THR A 4 -71.28 -49.52 54.44
N ASP A 5 -71.47 -48.87 53.29
CA ASP A 5 -72.52 -47.89 53.05
C ASP A 5 -73.89 -48.54 53.29
N ASP A 6 -74.48 -48.24 54.45
CA ASP A 6 -75.81 -48.67 54.88
C ASP A 6 -76.88 -47.59 54.63
N GLY A 7 -76.55 -46.55 53.86
CA GLY A 7 -77.49 -45.48 53.52
C GLY A 7 -77.94 -44.64 54.73
N SER A 8 -77.15 -44.55 55.80
CA SER A 8 -77.55 -43.84 57.02
C SER A 8 -77.23 -42.34 57.07
N CYS A 9 -76.45 -41.77 56.15
CA CYS A 9 -76.10 -40.34 56.19
C CYS A 9 -77.15 -39.50 55.45
N THR A 10 -78.17 -39.05 56.16
CA THR A 10 -79.28 -38.30 55.56
C THR A 10 -79.02 -36.81 55.34
N TYR A 11 -78.05 -36.16 56.01
CA TYR A 11 -77.69 -34.76 55.75
C TYR A 11 -76.29 -34.41 56.31
N ALA A 12 -75.25 -34.32 55.46
CA ALA A 12 -74.07 -33.51 55.76
C ALA A 12 -74.28 -32.12 55.13
N SER A 13 -74.15 -31.04 55.91
CA SER A 13 -74.18 -29.66 55.40
C SER A 13 -72.98 -29.41 54.48
N THR A 14 -73.10 -28.46 53.55
CA THR A 14 -72.02 -28.10 52.62
C THR A 14 -70.72 -27.86 53.40
N ASN A 15 -69.62 -28.51 52.98
CA ASN A 15 -68.30 -28.42 53.61
C ASN A 15 -68.17 -29.01 55.03
N ALA A 16 -69.04 -29.95 55.42
CA ALA A 16 -68.91 -30.76 56.65
C ALA A 16 -68.83 -32.27 56.35
N ASP A 17 -68.22 -33.04 57.26
CA ASP A 17 -68.28 -34.50 57.25
C ASP A 17 -69.63 -35.03 57.77
N CYS A 18 -69.85 -36.34 57.67
CA CYS A 18 -71.11 -36.98 58.10
C CYS A 18 -71.36 -36.93 59.62
N ASP A 19 -70.36 -36.53 60.42
CA ASP A 19 -70.49 -36.32 61.86
C ASP A 19 -70.77 -34.84 62.22
N GLY A 20 -70.88 -33.96 61.20
CA GLY A 20 -71.17 -32.54 61.37
C GLY A 20 -69.94 -31.67 61.66
N ASN A 21 -68.73 -32.19 61.50
CA ASN A 21 -67.51 -31.41 61.66
C ASN A 21 -67.14 -30.74 60.33
N CYS A 22 -66.71 -29.48 60.38
CA CYS A 22 -66.25 -28.78 59.18
C CYS A 22 -65.01 -29.45 58.58
N LEU A 23 -64.98 -29.55 57.25
CA LEU A 23 -63.82 -30.04 56.51
C LEU A 23 -62.63 -29.08 56.70
N ALA A 24 -61.41 -29.59 56.55
CA ALA A 24 -60.19 -28.80 56.72
C ALA A 24 -60.20 -27.52 55.85
N GLY A 25 -59.95 -26.37 56.48
CA GLY A 25 -60.03 -25.04 55.86
C GLY A 25 -61.36 -24.29 56.10
N TYR A 26 -62.34 -24.94 56.74
CA TYR A 26 -63.65 -24.35 57.06
C TYR A 26 -63.90 -24.36 58.58
N ALA A 27 -64.62 -23.36 59.08
CA ALA A 27 -65.08 -23.27 60.47
C ALA A 27 -66.56 -22.87 60.53
N ASP A 28 -67.26 -23.27 61.58
CA ASP A 28 -68.66 -22.89 61.79
C ASP A 28 -68.73 -21.60 62.62
N PHE A 29 -69.19 -20.52 61.98
CA PHE A 29 -69.41 -19.21 62.60
C PHE A 29 -70.88 -18.98 63.01
N GLY A 30 -71.71 -20.03 63.03
CA GLY A 30 -73.11 -20.01 63.47
C GLY A 30 -74.14 -20.10 62.35
N SER A 31 -73.70 -20.10 61.08
CA SER A 31 -74.53 -20.25 59.86
C SER A 31 -74.19 -21.48 59.03
N GLY A 32 -73.27 -22.34 59.51
CA GLY A 32 -72.73 -23.49 58.78
C GLY A 32 -71.22 -23.34 58.53
N CYS A 33 -70.61 -24.36 57.91
CA CYS A 33 -69.16 -24.39 57.66
C CYS A 33 -68.77 -23.42 56.53
N GLU A 34 -68.21 -22.28 56.89
CA GLU A 34 -67.72 -21.23 56.00
C GLU A 34 -66.19 -21.27 55.91
N LEU A 35 -65.63 -20.79 54.80
CA LEU A 35 -64.19 -20.83 54.54
C LEU A 35 -63.49 -19.88 55.53
N ILE A 36 -62.41 -20.35 56.16
CA ILE A 36 -61.56 -19.51 56.99
C ILE A 36 -60.76 -18.59 56.06
N VAL A 37 -61.03 -17.28 56.14
CA VAL A 37 -60.26 -16.26 55.43
C VAL A 37 -59.60 -15.39 56.50
N SER A 38 -58.28 -15.49 56.57
CA SER A 38 -57.44 -14.87 57.59
C SER A 38 -56.98 -13.47 57.17
N GLY A 39 -57.11 -12.48 58.07
CA GLY A 39 -56.62 -11.11 57.89
C GLY A 39 -57.14 -10.18 59.00
N CYS A 40 -56.93 -8.87 58.90
CA CYS A 40 -57.34 -7.94 59.95
C CYS A 40 -58.86 -7.70 59.98
N THR A 41 -59.50 -8.06 61.09
CA THR A 41 -60.95 -7.87 61.29
C THR A 41 -61.32 -6.61 62.10
N ASP A 42 -60.34 -5.81 62.55
CA ASP A 42 -60.62 -4.57 63.32
C ASP A 42 -60.84 -3.39 62.38
N SER A 43 -62.05 -2.82 62.38
CA SER A 43 -62.43 -1.69 61.53
C SER A 43 -61.67 -0.38 61.77
N THR A 44 -60.84 -0.31 62.82
CA THR A 44 -60.01 0.85 63.15
C THR A 44 -58.54 0.70 62.71
N ALA A 45 -58.17 -0.46 62.16
CA ALA A 45 -56.84 -0.71 61.63
C ALA A 45 -56.69 -0.23 60.17
N CYS A 46 -55.48 0.17 59.80
CA CYS A 46 -55.13 0.69 58.47
C CYS A 46 -55.25 -0.36 57.35
N ASN A 47 -55.11 -1.65 57.69
CA ASN A 47 -55.25 -2.77 56.77
C ASN A 47 -56.50 -3.62 57.05
N TYR A 48 -57.56 -3.01 57.61
CA TYR A 48 -58.86 -3.65 57.78
C TYR A 48 -59.44 -4.13 56.44
N ASP A 49 -59.91 -5.38 56.40
CA ASP A 49 -60.58 -5.97 55.25
C ASP A 49 -61.91 -6.62 55.70
N ASP A 50 -63.03 -6.15 55.16
CA ASP A 50 -64.37 -6.62 55.53
C ASP A 50 -64.73 -8.00 54.95
N SER A 51 -63.86 -8.56 54.11
CA SER A 51 -64.00 -9.88 53.50
C SER A 51 -63.35 -11.01 54.30
N VAL A 52 -62.56 -10.67 55.33
CA VAL A 52 -61.91 -11.64 56.22
C VAL A 52 -62.81 -11.95 57.42
N ASN A 53 -62.76 -13.18 57.91
CA ASN A 53 -63.62 -13.64 59.02
C ASN A 53 -62.84 -14.23 60.20
N THR A 54 -61.52 -14.26 60.10
CA THR A 54 -60.65 -14.78 61.13
C THR A 54 -59.46 -13.84 61.30
N ASP A 55 -59.33 -13.22 62.47
CA ASP A 55 -58.18 -12.37 62.79
C ASP A 55 -56.91 -13.23 62.88
N ASP A 56 -55.91 -12.89 62.08
CA ASP A 56 -54.59 -13.52 62.10
C ASP A 56 -53.53 -12.69 62.83
N GLY A 57 -53.94 -11.56 63.43
CA GLY A 57 -53.07 -10.63 64.15
C GLY A 57 -52.29 -9.68 63.24
N SER A 58 -52.64 -9.57 61.96
CA SER A 58 -51.98 -8.69 61.00
C SER A 58 -52.39 -7.22 61.08
N CYS A 59 -53.31 -6.82 61.97
CA CYS A 59 -53.80 -5.43 62.07
C CYS A 59 -52.68 -4.41 62.33
N THR A 60 -52.57 -3.39 61.48
CA THR A 60 -51.67 -2.24 61.63
C THR A 60 -52.46 -0.98 61.95
N TYR A 61 -51.89 -0.09 62.75
CA TYR A 61 -52.50 1.18 63.16
C TYR A 61 -51.55 2.35 62.83
N ALA A 62 -52.09 3.55 62.68
CA ALA A 62 -51.28 4.76 62.50
C ALA A 62 -50.29 4.90 63.67
N SER A 63 -49.07 5.34 63.37
CA SER A 63 -47.95 5.34 64.33
C SER A 63 -48.17 6.29 65.50
N GLU A 64 -48.93 7.37 65.29
CA GLU A 64 -49.23 8.40 66.29
C GLU A 64 -50.69 8.85 66.18
N THR A 65 -51.27 9.38 67.26
CA THR A 65 -52.71 9.69 67.32
C THR A 65 -53.13 10.92 66.51
N TYR A 66 -52.17 11.72 66.04
CA TYR A 66 -52.38 12.93 65.23
C TYR A 66 -52.06 12.70 63.74
N LEU A 67 -51.70 11.46 63.38
CA LEU A 67 -51.47 11.04 61.99
C LEU A 67 -52.54 10.02 61.58
N ASP A 68 -52.93 10.05 60.31
CA ASP A 68 -53.76 9.01 59.70
C ASP A 68 -52.92 7.80 59.26
N CYS A 69 -53.57 6.82 58.64
CA CYS A 69 -52.93 5.58 58.19
C CYS A 69 -51.91 5.74 57.06
N ASN A 70 -51.88 6.90 56.40
CA ASN A 70 -50.91 7.24 55.37
C ASN A 70 -49.76 8.10 55.92
N GLY A 71 -49.83 8.48 57.20
CA GLY A 71 -48.86 9.37 57.84
C GLY A 71 -49.18 10.85 57.62
N ASP A 72 -50.41 11.19 57.21
CA ASP A 72 -50.86 12.57 57.01
C ASP A 72 -51.46 13.13 58.31
N CYS A 73 -51.29 14.43 58.55
CA CYS A 73 -51.84 15.09 59.73
C CYS A 73 -53.37 15.05 59.75
N ILE A 74 -53.94 14.66 60.90
CA ILE A 74 -55.39 14.66 61.10
C ILE A 74 -55.91 16.11 61.23
N ASN A 75 -55.12 16.99 61.85
CA ASN A 75 -55.33 18.44 61.89
C ASN A 75 -54.05 19.13 61.39
N ASP A 76 -54.21 19.88 60.32
CA ASP A 76 -53.21 20.74 59.69
C ASP A 76 -53.98 21.94 59.15
N THR A 77 -54.05 22.98 59.98
CA THR A 77 -54.96 24.11 59.79
C THR A 77 -54.49 25.06 58.70
N ASP A 78 -53.17 25.23 58.54
CA ASP A 78 -52.57 26.12 57.55
C ASP A 78 -52.05 25.40 56.29
N GLY A 79 -51.97 24.06 56.34
CA GLY A 79 -51.66 23.19 55.20
C GLY A 79 -50.17 23.08 54.91
N ASP A 80 -49.30 23.39 55.87
CA ASP A 80 -47.84 23.37 55.70
C ASP A 80 -47.20 21.99 55.93
N LEU A 81 -48.03 20.98 56.24
CA LEU A 81 -47.68 19.58 56.51
C LEU A 81 -46.93 19.36 57.84
N VAL A 82 -46.90 20.36 58.72
CA VAL A 82 -46.61 20.23 60.14
C VAL A 82 -47.93 20.15 60.88
N CYS A 83 -48.18 19.06 61.62
CA CYS A 83 -49.46 18.94 62.32
C CYS A 83 -49.58 20.03 63.39
N ASP A 84 -50.78 20.58 63.60
CA ASP A 84 -51.06 21.66 64.57
C ASP A 84 -50.43 21.40 65.97
N GLU A 85 -50.36 20.13 66.40
CA GLU A 85 -49.77 19.75 67.69
C GLU A 85 -48.23 19.87 67.76
N LEU A 86 -47.55 20.09 66.64
CA LEU A 86 -46.10 20.17 66.48
C LEU A 86 -45.62 21.57 66.03
N GLU A 87 -46.54 22.52 65.83
CA GLU A 87 -46.18 23.85 65.40
C GLU A 87 -45.43 24.66 66.47
N ILE A 88 -44.41 25.41 66.03
CA ILE A 88 -43.64 26.35 66.85
C ILE A 88 -43.83 27.75 66.26
N SER A 89 -44.48 28.63 67.03
CA SER A 89 -44.70 30.02 66.62
C SER A 89 -43.43 30.90 66.68
N GLY A 90 -43.18 31.70 65.64
CA GLY A 90 -42.11 32.72 65.58
C GLY A 90 -41.83 33.21 64.15
N CYS A 91 -40.97 34.21 63.98
CA CYS A 91 -40.66 34.76 62.65
C CYS A 91 -39.98 33.72 61.75
N THR A 92 -40.61 33.37 60.63
CA THR A 92 -40.13 32.37 59.66
C THR A 92 -39.30 32.98 58.52
N ASP A 93 -39.24 34.30 58.39
CA ASP A 93 -38.53 35.00 57.32
C ASP A 93 -37.10 35.39 57.74
N ILE A 94 -36.11 34.83 57.04
CA ILE A 94 -34.68 35.02 57.29
C ILE A 94 -34.19 36.46 57.09
N LEU A 95 -34.94 37.30 56.38
CA LEU A 95 -34.56 38.70 56.10
C LEU A 95 -34.83 39.66 57.26
N TYR A 96 -35.44 39.17 58.34
CA TYR A 96 -35.75 39.97 59.52
C TYR A 96 -34.83 39.60 60.69
N GLU A 97 -34.47 40.60 61.51
CA GLU A 97 -33.60 40.40 62.67
C GLU A 97 -34.17 39.38 63.67
N GLU A 98 -35.50 39.27 63.74
CA GLU A 98 -36.21 38.40 64.67
C GLU A 98 -36.41 36.96 64.17
N TYR A 99 -35.82 36.59 63.02
CA TYR A 99 -35.89 35.24 62.45
C TYR A 99 -35.56 34.15 63.47
N ASN A 100 -36.48 33.20 63.64
CA ASN A 100 -36.30 32.01 64.46
C ASN A 100 -36.25 30.77 63.55
N PRO A 101 -35.08 30.14 63.38
CA PRO A 101 -34.93 28.96 62.53
C PRO A 101 -35.66 27.70 63.02
N LEU A 102 -36.34 27.76 64.18
CA LEU A 102 -37.19 26.69 64.70
C LEU A 102 -38.68 27.00 64.58
N ALA A 103 -39.06 28.18 64.08
CA ALA A 103 -40.46 28.51 63.88
C ALA A 103 -41.00 27.78 62.64
N THR A 104 -42.16 27.15 62.79
CA THR A 104 -42.92 26.54 61.69
C THR A 104 -44.16 27.37 61.35
N ASP A 105 -44.62 28.26 62.25
CA ASP A 105 -45.73 29.18 62.01
C ASP A 105 -45.34 30.63 62.37
N ASP A 106 -45.75 31.61 61.55
CA ASP A 106 -45.43 33.03 61.74
C ASP A 106 -46.43 33.72 62.68
N ASP A 107 -45.97 34.11 63.87
CA ASP A 107 -46.78 34.82 64.86
C ASP A 107 -46.79 36.36 64.68
N GLY A 108 -46.21 36.86 63.59
CA GLY A 108 -46.08 38.28 63.31
C GLY A 108 -44.98 38.96 64.14
N SER A 109 -44.00 38.18 64.62
CA SER A 109 -42.82 38.71 65.31
C SER A 109 -41.78 39.33 64.36
N CYS A 110 -41.86 39.12 63.03
CA CYS A 110 -41.00 39.78 62.05
C CYS A 110 -41.32 41.30 61.98
N GLN A 111 -40.46 42.15 62.56
CA GLN A 111 -40.70 43.60 62.60
C GLN A 111 -39.55 44.43 62.01
N THR A 112 -38.32 43.94 62.10
CA THR A 112 -37.13 44.70 61.70
C THR A 112 -36.46 44.06 60.49
N LEU A 113 -36.70 44.63 59.30
CA LEU A 113 -36.07 44.20 58.04
C LEU A 113 -34.60 44.68 58.01
N SER A 114 -33.64 43.77 57.86
CA SER A 114 -32.22 44.11 57.71
C SER A 114 -31.75 43.74 56.31
N LEU A 115 -31.63 44.74 55.42
CA LEU A 115 -31.13 44.56 54.07
C LEU A 115 -29.74 45.20 53.94
N GLU A 116 -28.72 44.35 53.89
CA GLU A 116 -27.32 44.73 53.67
C GLU A 116 -27.08 45.11 52.19
N GLY A 117 -26.39 46.24 51.94
CA GLY A 117 -25.98 46.67 50.61
C GLY A 117 -25.46 48.11 50.57
N CYS A 118 -24.88 48.54 49.44
CA CYS A 118 -24.27 49.87 49.35
C CYS A 118 -25.29 51.01 49.53
N THR A 119 -25.07 51.88 50.54
CA THR A 119 -25.96 53.03 50.86
C THR A 119 -25.48 54.37 50.29
N ASP A 120 -24.32 54.41 49.61
CA ASP A 120 -23.80 55.63 48.98
C ASP A 120 -24.43 55.87 47.61
N SER A 121 -25.29 56.88 47.50
CA SER A 121 -25.98 57.29 46.26
C SER A 121 -25.07 57.65 45.07
N THR A 122 -23.75 57.75 45.29
CA THR A 122 -22.77 58.06 44.23
C THR A 122 -22.01 56.84 43.73
N ALA A 123 -22.17 55.68 44.39
CA ALA A 123 -21.53 54.43 44.01
C ALA A 123 -22.25 53.73 42.85
N CYS A 124 -21.49 52.98 42.05
CA CYS A 124 -22.01 52.26 40.87
C CYS A 124 -23.03 51.19 41.28
N ASN A 125 -22.88 50.61 42.46
CA ASN A 125 -23.73 49.57 43.01
C ASN A 125 -24.64 50.06 44.15
N TYR A 126 -24.99 51.35 44.16
CA TYR A 126 -25.94 51.92 45.13
C TYR A 126 -27.29 51.17 45.10
N ASN A 127 -27.75 50.73 46.27
CA ASN A 127 -29.06 50.11 46.45
C ASN A 127 -29.95 51.00 47.34
N GLU A 128 -31.00 51.58 46.75
CA GLU A 128 -31.93 52.47 47.47
C GLU A 128 -32.74 51.77 48.58
N ASN A 129 -32.79 50.44 48.58
CA ASN A 129 -33.51 49.65 49.57
C ASN A 129 -32.61 49.12 50.69
N ALA A 130 -31.28 49.29 50.58
CA ALA A 130 -30.35 48.87 51.63
C ALA A 130 -30.55 49.73 52.90
N THR A 131 -30.70 49.07 54.04
CA THR A 131 -30.88 49.72 55.35
C THR A 131 -29.58 49.75 56.14
N GLU A 132 -28.61 48.88 55.82
CA GLU A 132 -27.28 48.82 56.40
C GLU A 132 -26.20 48.69 55.31
N ASP A 133 -25.09 49.44 55.47
CA ASP A 133 -23.97 49.43 54.52
C ASP A 133 -23.04 48.23 54.78
N ASP A 134 -22.92 47.33 53.81
CA ASP A 134 -22.07 46.14 53.86
C ASP A 134 -20.62 46.40 53.42
N GLY A 135 -20.30 47.65 53.05
CA GLY A 135 -18.98 48.04 52.56
C GLY A 135 -18.72 47.64 51.11
N SER A 136 -19.74 47.21 50.37
CA SER A 136 -19.63 46.84 48.96
C SER A 136 -19.54 48.03 48.00
N CYS A 137 -19.70 49.27 48.47
CA CYS A 137 -19.69 50.46 47.61
C CYS A 137 -18.39 50.59 46.80
N TYR A 138 -18.50 50.55 45.46
CA TYR A 138 -17.38 50.84 44.58
C TYR A 138 -17.68 51.97 43.61
N ASN A 139 -16.67 52.82 43.47
CA ASN A 139 -16.60 53.90 42.49
C ASN A 139 -15.47 53.53 41.54
N ASN A 140 -15.78 52.78 40.48
CA ASN A 140 -14.80 52.57 39.43
C ASN A 140 -15.25 53.33 38.20
N ASP A 141 -14.75 54.55 38.04
CA ASP A 141 -14.25 54.92 36.72
C ASP A 141 -13.23 56.06 36.76
N LEU A 142 -12.17 55.87 35.98
CA LEU A 142 -11.12 56.80 35.65
C LEU A 142 -11.48 57.50 34.31
N GLY A 143 -12.65 58.14 34.20
CA GLY A 143 -12.91 59.05 33.07
C GLY A 143 -14.35 59.44 32.75
N CYS A 144 -15.28 58.49 32.69
CA CYS A 144 -16.60 58.65 32.05
C CYS A 144 -17.81 58.23 32.92
N GLY A 145 -17.62 57.55 34.06
CA GLY A 145 -18.67 57.25 35.05
C GLY A 145 -19.10 55.76 35.08
N CYS A 146 -20.13 55.45 35.87
CA CYS A 146 -20.58 54.06 36.06
C CYS A 146 -21.21 53.48 34.78
N ASP A 147 -20.77 52.28 34.40
CA ASP A 147 -21.16 51.50 33.20
C ASP A 147 -20.69 52.05 31.84
N THR A 148 -19.76 53.02 31.82
CA THR A 148 -19.04 53.38 30.60
C THR A 148 -17.55 53.07 30.78
N PRO A 149 -16.90 52.36 29.84
CA PRO A 149 -15.44 52.27 29.83
C PRO A 149 -14.85 53.68 29.80
N ALA A 150 -13.72 53.89 30.49
CA ALA A 150 -12.94 55.11 30.28
C ALA A 150 -12.71 55.28 28.77
N ALA A 151 -12.91 56.50 28.25
CA ALA A 151 -12.72 56.75 26.82
C ALA A 151 -11.32 56.31 26.40
N ASP A 152 -11.25 55.52 25.33
CA ASP A 152 -9.99 55.11 24.73
C ASP A 152 -9.17 56.35 24.35
N LEU A 153 -7.84 56.23 24.43
CA LEU A 153 -6.93 57.32 24.08
C LEU A 153 -7.35 57.89 22.71
N GLY A 154 -7.47 59.21 22.55
CA GLY A 154 -7.86 59.85 21.28
C GLY A 154 -9.37 60.00 21.00
N TYR A 155 -10.25 59.34 21.77
CA TYR A 155 -11.72 59.42 21.63
C TYR A 155 -12.38 60.15 22.82
N ASP A 156 -13.61 60.65 22.63
CA ASP A 156 -14.47 61.12 23.72
C ASP A 156 -15.36 60.00 24.31
N CYS A 157 -16.07 60.26 25.41
CA CYS A 157 -16.91 59.26 26.09
C CYS A 157 -18.12 58.78 25.26
N ASP A 158 -18.40 59.40 24.11
CA ASP A 158 -19.44 58.98 23.16
C ASP A 158 -18.82 58.19 21.97
N GLY A 159 -17.51 57.92 22.01
CA GLY A 159 -16.77 57.21 20.96
C GLY A 159 -16.42 58.08 19.75
N ASN A 160 -16.55 59.41 19.84
CA ASN A 160 -16.19 60.30 18.74
C ASN A 160 -14.70 60.65 18.81
N CYS A 161 -14.09 60.73 17.64
CA CYS A 161 -12.70 61.13 17.54
C CYS A 161 -12.47 62.59 17.95
N LEU A 162 -11.42 62.86 18.73
CA LEU A 162 -11.05 64.21 19.18
C LEU A 162 -10.39 65.06 18.08
N THR A 163 -9.65 64.43 17.16
CA THR A 163 -9.01 65.02 15.98
C THR A 163 -9.02 64.02 14.84
N ASP A 164 -9.84 64.29 13.84
CA ASP A 164 -10.02 63.54 12.60
C ASP A 164 -9.96 64.57 11.46
N SER A 165 -8.82 64.62 10.79
CA SER A 165 -8.45 65.67 9.85
C SER A 165 -9.03 65.46 8.45
N ASP A 166 -9.30 64.22 8.04
CA ASP A 166 -9.82 63.87 6.72
C ASP A 166 -11.30 63.43 6.72
N GLY A 167 -11.85 63.14 7.91
CA GLY A 167 -13.26 62.89 8.17
C GLY A 167 -13.71 61.45 7.92
N ASP A 168 -12.78 60.50 7.90
CA ASP A 168 -13.06 59.09 7.60
C ASP A 168 -13.56 58.28 8.82
N GLY A 169 -13.44 58.85 10.02
CA GLY A 169 -13.91 58.27 11.29
C GLY A 169 -12.81 57.56 12.10
N VAL A 170 -11.56 57.55 11.63
CA VAL A 170 -10.37 57.15 12.38
C VAL A 170 -9.69 58.41 12.93
N CYS A 171 -9.11 58.34 14.13
CA CYS A 171 -8.38 59.50 14.66
C CYS A 171 -6.98 59.63 14.08
N ASP A 172 -6.53 60.88 13.89
CA ASP A 172 -5.19 61.24 13.42
C ASP A 172 -4.05 60.50 14.17
N GLU A 173 -4.23 60.17 15.46
CA GLU A 173 -3.23 59.44 16.27
C GLU A 173 -3.18 57.93 15.96
N PHE A 174 -4.24 57.39 15.36
CA PHE A 174 -4.40 55.98 14.97
C PHE A 174 -4.40 55.79 13.46
N GLU A 175 -4.16 56.86 12.69
CA GLU A 175 -4.01 56.76 11.26
C GLU A 175 -2.75 55.96 10.89
N ILE A 176 -2.94 54.91 10.10
CA ILE A 176 -1.85 54.11 9.56
C ILE A 176 -1.70 54.47 8.09
N SER A 177 -0.67 55.25 7.78
CA SER A 177 -0.35 55.63 6.41
C SER A 177 0.06 54.42 5.55
N GLY A 178 -0.56 54.22 4.40
CA GLY A 178 -0.24 53.14 3.47
C GLY A 178 -1.07 53.14 2.19
N CYS A 179 -1.05 52.04 1.43
CA CYS A 179 -1.89 51.91 0.24
C CYS A 179 -3.23 51.24 0.57
N GLU A 180 -4.33 51.94 0.31
CA GLU A 180 -5.71 51.48 0.57
C GLU A 180 -6.37 50.78 -0.64
N ASP A 181 -5.72 50.79 -1.80
CA ASP A 181 -6.27 50.17 -3.00
C ASP A 181 -6.02 48.66 -2.99
N GLU A 182 -7.08 47.86 -2.80
CA GLU A 182 -7.05 46.38 -2.80
C GLU A 182 -6.41 45.78 -4.08
N THR A 183 -6.30 46.55 -5.16
CA THR A 183 -5.69 46.11 -6.42
C THR A 183 -4.20 46.44 -6.54
N ALA A 184 -3.62 47.13 -5.54
CA ALA A 184 -2.20 47.47 -5.50
C ALA A 184 -1.36 46.37 -4.84
N CYS A 185 -0.12 46.24 -5.32
CA CYS A 185 0.86 45.25 -4.88
C CYS A 185 1.38 45.45 -3.46
N ASN A 186 1.28 46.66 -2.95
CA ASN A 186 1.60 47.00 -1.57
C ASN A 186 0.36 47.44 -0.79
N TYR A 187 -0.82 46.93 -1.19
CA TYR A 187 -2.04 47.08 -0.40
C TYR A 187 -1.81 46.67 1.05
N ASN A 188 -2.28 47.50 1.98
CA ASN A 188 -2.24 47.23 3.40
C ASN A 188 -3.65 47.37 3.96
N GLU A 189 -4.23 46.25 4.41
CA GLU A 189 -5.58 46.21 4.98
C GLU A 189 -5.76 47.05 6.25
N ASN A 190 -4.64 47.37 6.91
CA ASN A 190 -4.63 48.22 8.11
C ASN A 190 -4.36 49.69 7.78
N ALA A 191 -4.15 50.05 6.51
CA ALA A 191 -3.98 51.44 6.15
C ALA A 191 -5.32 52.18 6.27
N THR A 192 -5.29 53.30 6.98
CA THR A 192 -6.45 54.19 7.18
C THR A 192 -6.16 55.61 6.68
N ASP A 193 -4.99 55.83 6.06
CA ASP A 193 -4.71 57.05 5.29
C ASP A 193 -3.83 56.70 4.08
N SER A 194 -4.20 57.22 2.91
CA SER A 194 -3.47 56.98 1.66
C SER A 194 -2.23 57.87 1.54
N ASP A 195 -1.06 57.27 1.67
CA ASP A 195 0.23 57.99 1.53
C ASP A 195 0.69 58.16 0.08
N GLY A 196 -0.11 57.69 -0.88
CA GLY A 196 0.20 57.70 -2.31
C GLY A 196 1.30 56.71 -2.73
N SER A 197 1.65 55.75 -1.88
CA SER A 197 2.68 54.74 -2.17
C SER A 197 2.22 53.56 -3.02
N CYS A 198 0.95 53.50 -3.42
CA CYS A 198 0.39 52.37 -4.18
C CYS A 198 1.21 52.04 -5.43
N THR A 199 1.72 50.81 -5.49
CA THR A 199 2.41 50.23 -6.63
C THR A 199 1.49 49.20 -7.28
N TYR A 200 1.49 49.14 -8.61
CA TYR A 200 0.67 48.19 -9.37
C TYR A 200 1.60 47.31 -10.21
N ALA A 201 1.12 46.13 -10.59
CA ALA A 201 1.82 45.28 -11.54
C ALA A 201 2.12 46.06 -12.83
N SER A 202 3.29 45.81 -13.42
CA SER A 202 3.75 46.59 -14.57
C SER A 202 2.88 46.41 -15.81
N GLU A 203 2.19 45.27 -15.94
CA GLU A 203 1.32 44.92 -17.05
C GLU A 203 0.09 44.15 -16.52
N THR A 204 -1.02 44.15 -17.26
CA THR A 204 -2.30 43.58 -16.78
C THR A 204 -2.34 42.04 -16.75
N TYR A 205 -1.37 41.38 -17.36
CA TYR A 205 -1.22 39.93 -17.41
C TYR A 205 -0.16 39.41 -16.43
N LEU A 206 0.47 40.33 -15.66
CA LEU A 206 1.43 40.00 -14.62
C LEU A 206 0.84 40.31 -13.24
N ASP A 207 1.21 39.50 -12.25
CA ASP A 207 0.95 39.76 -10.86
C ASP A 207 1.99 40.75 -10.28
N CYS A 208 1.90 40.97 -8.98
CA CYS A 208 2.76 41.90 -8.26
C CYS A 208 4.21 41.45 -8.09
N ASN A 209 4.51 40.18 -8.32
CA ASN A 209 5.85 39.62 -8.33
C ASN A 209 6.45 39.61 -9.75
N GLY A 210 5.65 39.94 -10.76
CA GLY A 210 6.02 39.84 -12.16
C GLY A 210 5.81 38.44 -12.74
N ASP A 211 5.01 37.60 -12.07
CA ASP A 211 4.61 36.28 -12.53
C ASP A 211 3.32 36.37 -13.36
N CYS A 212 3.10 35.42 -14.26
CA CYS A 212 1.93 35.43 -15.14
C CYS A 212 0.64 35.13 -14.36
N ILE A 213 -0.41 35.92 -14.59
CA ILE A 213 -1.74 35.67 -14.00
C ILE A 213 -2.38 34.44 -14.64
N ASN A 214 -2.17 34.26 -15.95
CA ASN A 214 -2.54 33.06 -16.70
C ASN A 214 -1.27 32.50 -17.35
N ASP A 215 -0.91 31.30 -16.93
CA ASP A 215 0.19 30.49 -17.46
C ASP A 215 -0.31 29.04 -17.41
N THR A 216 -1.00 28.63 -18.46
CA THR A 216 -1.75 27.38 -18.51
C THR A 216 -0.81 26.17 -18.56
N ASP A 217 0.37 26.31 -19.16
CA ASP A 217 1.34 25.23 -19.37
C ASP A 217 2.54 25.28 -18.39
N GLY A 218 2.73 26.39 -17.68
CA GLY A 218 3.72 26.57 -16.63
C GLY A 218 5.14 26.88 -17.15
N ASP A 219 5.27 27.37 -18.39
CA ASP A 219 6.56 27.61 -19.03
C ASP A 219 7.18 29.00 -18.75
N LEU A 220 6.47 29.84 -17.97
CA LEU A 220 6.81 31.21 -17.59
C LEU A 220 6.68 32.24 -18.73
N VAL A 221 6.05 31.88 -19.85
CA VAL A 221 5.53 32.79 -20.86
C VAL A 221 4.02 32.89 -20.64
N CYS A 222 3.52 34.09 -20.36
CA CYS A 222 2.09 34.26 -20.09
C CYS A 222 1.27 33.89 -21.33
N ASP A 223 0.08 33.31 -21.14
CA ASP A 223 -0.83 32.90 -22.22
C ASP A 223 -1.06 34.03 -23.27
N GLU A 224 -1.10 35.30 -22.82
CA GLU A 224 -1.28 36.46 -23.69
C GLU A 224 -0.07 36.79 -24.58
N LEU A 225 1.10 36.22 -24.28
CA LEU A 225 2.37 36.40 -24.99
C LEU A 225 2.82 35.14 -25.75
N GLU A 226 2.03 34.06 -25.68
CA GLU A 226 2.33 32.83 -26.40
C GLU A 226 2.32 33.04 -27.92
N ILE A 227 3.34 32.47 -28.57
CA ILE A 227 3.43 32.39 -30.02
C ILE A 227 3.26 30.93 -30.40
N PHE A 228 2.11 30.62 -31.01
CA PHE A 228 1.80 29.31 -31.55
C PHE A 228 2.68 28.97 -32.77
N GLY A 229 3.26 27.77 -32.76
CA GLY A 229 4.01 27.21 -33.88
C GLY A 229 4.94 26.08 -33.47
N CYS A 230 5.57 25.42 -34.44
CA CYS A 230 6.44 24.29 -34.14
C CYS A 230 7.66 24.70 -33.30
N THR A 231 7.73 24.20 -32.06
CA THR A 231 8.80 24.49 -31.08
C THR A 231 10.01 23.56 -31.21
N ASN A 232 9.88 22.45 -31.94
CA ASN A 232 10.93 21.44 -32.05
C ASN A 232 11.85 21.69 -33.27
N PRO A 233 13.17 21.92 -33.07
CA PRO A 233 14.11 22.20 -34.16
C PRO A 233 14.39 21.01 -35.11
N THR A 234 13.85 19.82 -34.84
CA THR A 234 13.99 18.65 -35.72
C THR A 234 12.97 18.60 -36.87
N TYR A 235 12.06 19.58 -36.94
CA TYR A 235 11.03 19.68 -37.98
C TYR A 235 11.32 20.85 -38.92
N GLU A 236 10.94 20.73 -40.19
CA GLU A 236 11.14 21.80 -41.19
C GLU A 236 10.37 23.08 -40.82
N GLU A 237 9.20 22.92 -40.19
CA GLU A 237 8.31 24.02 -39.80
C GLU A 237 8.73 24.72 -38.49
N TYR A 238 9.89 24.36 -37.91
CA TYR A 238 10.41 24.98 -36.68
C TYR A 238 10.41 26.51 -36.74
N ASN A 239 9.75 27.13 -35.77
CA ASN A 239 9.74 28.56 -35.57
C ASN A 239 10.45 28.90 -34.26
N SER A 240 11.63 29.53 -34.35
CA SER A 240 12.42 29.92 -33.17
C SER A 240 11.77 30.99 -32.28
N LEU A 241 10.63 31.54 -32.69
CA LEU A 241 9.83 32.46 -31.90
C LEU A 241 8.60 31.79 -31.29
N ALA A 242 8.28 30.56 -31.66
CA ALA A 242 7.16 29.84 -31.07
C ALA A 242 7.51 29.46 -29.63
N THR A 243 6.55 29.70 -28.74
CA THR A 243 6.62 29.32 -27.32
C THR A 243 5.67 28.15 -27.04
N GLU A 244 4.63 27.95 -27.87
CA GLU A 244 3.66 26.86 -27.70
C GLU A 244 3.43 26.09 -29.02
N ASP A 245 3.39 24.74 -28.94
CA ASP A 245 3.23 23.88 -30.13
C ASP A 245 1.76 23.77 -30.57
N ASP A 246 1.44 24.31 -31.75
CA ASP A 246 0.10 24.25 -32.33
C ASP A 246 -0.15 23.00 -33.20
N GLY A 247 0.78 22.04 -33.18
CA GLY A 247 0.73 20.84 -34.00
C GLY A 247 1.12 21.11 -35.46
N SER A 248 1.74 22.24 -35.76
CA SER A 248 2.32 22.51 -37.09
C SER A 248 3.60 21.73 -37.37
N CYS A 249 4.20 21.05 -36.37
CA CYS A 249 5.30 20.11 -36.55
C CYS A 249 4.85 18.84 -37.32
N ILE A 250 4.81 18.93 -38.65
CA ILE A 250 4.35 17.82 -39.51
C ILE A 250 5.52 17.15 -40.21
N THR A 251 6.48 17.92 -40.72
CA THR A 251 7.57 17.41 -41.55
C THR A 251 8.84 17.27 -40.73
N ILE A 252 9.11 16.06 -40.25
CA ILE A 252 10.38 15.75 -39.59
C ILE A 252 11.51 15.81 -40.61
N ILE A 253 12.65 16.37 -40.21
CA ILE A 253 13.88 16.30 -41.00
C ILE A 253 14.42 14.88 -40.83
N ASP A 254 13.97 13.97 -41.69
CA ASP A 254 14.44 12.59 -41.67
C ASP A 254 15.96 12.56 -41.93
N PRO A 255 16.74 11.84 -41.11
CA PRO A 255 18.11 11.53 -41.45
C PRO A 255 18.10 10.70 -42.74
N ILE A 256 18.58 11.28 -43.83
CA ILE A 256 18.81 10.54 -45.07
C ILE A 256 20.13 9.79 -44.83
N PHE A 257 19.97 8.53 -44.45
CA PHE A 257 21.06 7.58 -44.25
C PHE A 257 21.76 7.29 -45.58
N GLY A 258 23.08 7.25 -45.54
CA GLY A 258 23.93 6.85 -46.66
C GLY A 258 25.33 7.41 -46.51
N CYS A 259 26.25 6.89 -47.33
CA CYS A 259 27.63 7.35 -47.29
C CYS A 259 27.76 8.86 -47.61
N ILE A 260 28.26 9.64 -46.65
CA ILE A 260 28.48 11.09 -46.79
C ILE A 260 29.90 11.44 -47.29
N ASP A 261 30.81 10.46 -47.35
CA ASP A 261 32.17 10.67 -47.83
C ASP A 261 32.20 10.73 -49.36
N SER A 262 32.47 11.91 -49.90
CA SER A 262 32.59 12.16 -51.35
C SER A 262 33.67 11.34 -52.07
N THR A 263 34.55 10.65 -51.34
CA THR A 263 35.60 9.79 -51.89
C THR A 263 35.23 8.31 -51.97
N ALA A 264 34.12 7.90 -51.33
CA ALA A 264 33.59 6.55 -51.43
C ALA A 264 32.82 6.33 -52.75
N PHE A 265 32.75 5.08 -53.19
CA PHE A 265 32.09 4.73 -54.46
C PHE A 265 30.55 4.83 -54.41
N ASN A 266 29.94 4.69 -53.22
CA ASN A 266 28.51 4.84 -52.99
C ASN A 266 28.11 6.13 -52.29
N TYR A 267 28.92 7.18 -52.41
CA TYR A 267 28.57 8.52 -51.93
C TYR A 267 27.17 8.94 -52.37
N ASN A 268 26.31 9.26 -51.41
CA ASN A 268 24.97 9.77 -51.66
C ASN A 268 24.95 11.29 -51.41
N PRO A 269 24.81 12.13 -52.46
CA PRO A 269 24.77 13.60 -52.30
C PRO A 269 23.54 14.13 -51.56
N PHE A 270 22.57 13.27 -51.27
CA PHE A 270 21.38 13.59 -50.47
C PHE A 270 21.48 13.06 -49.04
N ALA A 271 22.47 12.21 -48.72
CA ALA A 271 22.66 11.73 -47.36
C ALA A 271 23.17 12.87 -46.46
N ASN A 272 22.57 12.99 -45.28
CA ASN A 272 22.97 13.95 -44.24
C ASN A 272 23.49 13.24 -42.99
N THR A 273 23.38 11.91 -42.94
CA THR A 273 23.75 11.06 -41.81
C THR A 273 24.48 9.85 -42.36
N ASP A 274 25.70 9.61 -41.90
CA ASP A 274 26.50 8.44 -42.28
C ASP A 274 25.91 7.18 -41.65
N ASP A 275 25.73 6.13 -42.44
CA ASP A 275 25.16 4.84 -42.02
C ASP A 275 26.19 3.70 -42.05
N ASP A 276 27.47 4.05 -42.07
CA ASP A 276 28.61 3.14 -42.23
C ASP A 276 28.56 2.29 -43.52
N SER A 277 27.77 2.70 -44.53
CA SER A 277 27.69 1.98 -45.82
C SER A 277 28.84 2.30 -46.78
N CYS A 278 29.73 3.26 -46.47
CA CYS A 278 30.80 3.69 -47.37
C CYS A 278 31.76 2.54 -47.76
N TYR A 279 31.98 2.35 -49.06
CA TYR A 279 33.01 1.43 -49.56
C TYR A 279 33.98 2.10 -50.54
N TYR A 280 35.24 1.67 -50.49
CA TYR A 280 36.37 2.32 -51.15
C TYR A 280 37.14 1.38 -52.08
N ASN A 281 37.01 0.06 -51.92
CA ASN A 281 37.70 -0.92 -52.74
C ASN A 281 36.74 -2.06 -53.14
N PRO A 282 35.89 -1.82 -54.16
CA PRO A 282 35.00 -2.86 -54.67
C PRO A 282 35.80 -4.02 -55.28
N GLY A 283 35.43 -5.24 -54.93
CA GLY A 283 36.02 -6.47 -55.46
C GLY A 283 35.46 -7.72 -54.78
N CYS A 284 35.86 -8.91 -55.23
CA CYS A 284 35.30 -10.14 -54.71
C CYS A 284 35.70 -10.36 -53.24
N THR A 285 34.73 -10.34 -52.34
CA THR A 285 34.95 -10.54 -50.90
C THR A 285 34.88 -12.02 -50.46
N PHE A 286 34.39 -12.89 -51.34
CA PHE A 286 34.23 -14.32 -51.05
C PHE A 286 35.53 -15.09 -51.32
N SER A 287 36.18 -15.57 -50.26
CA SER A 287 37.42 -16.35 -50.32
C SER A 287 37.31 -17.68 -51.06
N SER A 288 36.10 -18.16 -51.32
CA SER A 288 35.82 -19.37 -52.10
C SER A 288 35.87 -19.16 -53.62
N TYR A 289 36.15 -17.95 -54.11
CA TYR A 289 36.23 -17.64 -55.54
C TYR A 289 37.66 -17.32 -55.95
N LEU A 290 38.00 -17.55 -57.22
CA LEU A 290 39.33 -17.27 -57.76
C LEU A 290 39.66 -15.78 -57.77
N GLU A 291 38.64 -14.95 -57.92
CA GLU A 291 38.75 -13.50 -58.00
C GLU A 291 38.85 -12.83 -56.62
N PHE A 292 38.88 -13.62 -55.52
CA PHE A 292 38.97 -13.10 -54.14
C PHE A 292 40.10 -12.08 -53.99
N ASP A 293 39.73 -10.88 -53.55
CA ASP A 293 40.66 -9.81 -53.19
C ASP A 293 40.61 -9.59 -51.68
N PRO A 294 41.68 -9.92 -50.92
CA PRO A 294 41.71 -9.71 -49.48
C PRO A 294 41.71 -8.23 -49.07
N THR A 295 41.77 -7.29 -50.02
CA THR A 295 41.66 -5.86 -49.79
C THR A 295 40.28 -5.29 -50.13
N ALA A 296 39.37 -6.08 -50.68
CA ALA A 296 38.03 -5.63 -51.01
C ALA A 296 37.16 -5.42 -49.76
N ASP A 297 36.45 -4.29 -49.70
CA ASP A 297 35.53 -3.93 -48.60
C ASP A 297 34.05 -4.03 -49.01
N TYR A 298 33.78 -4.33 -50.28
CA TYR A 298 32.43 -4.51 -50.83
C TYR A 298 32.44 -5.41 -52.07
N ASP A 299 31.50 -6.37 -52.13
CA ASP A 299 31.37 -7.26 -53.29
C ASP A 299 30.66 -6.56 -54.46
N ASP A 300 31.41 -6.32 -55.54
CA ASP A 300 30.90 -5.72 -56.77
C ASP A 300 30.35 -6.74 -57.79
N GLY A 301 30.25 -8.01 -57.38
CA GLY A 301 29.83 -9.10 -58.24
C GLY A 301 30.95 -9.63 -59.14
N SER A 302 32.21 -9.27 -58.88
CA SER A 302 33.37 -9.85 -59.59
C SER A 302 33.65 -11.32 -59.22
N CYS A 303 32.96 -11.88 -58.23
CA CYS A 303 33.01 -13.30 -57.86
C CYS A 303 32.29 -14.18 -58.90
N GLU A 304 32.97 -14.43 -60.02
CA GLU A 304 32.41 -15.20 -61.14
C GLU A 304 32.80 -16.68 -61.07
N THR A 305 34.05 -16.97 -60.70
CA THR A 305 34.59 -18.34 -60.78
C THR A 305 34.78 -18.94 -59.39
N LEU A 306 33.87 -19.82 -59.00
CA LEU A 306 34.02 -20.60 -57.77
C LEU A 306 35.33 -21.40 -57.82
N ALA A 307 36.18 -21.26 -56.81
CA ALA A 307 37.39 -22.05 -56.65
C ALA A 307 37.00 -23.47 -56.23
N VAL A 308 37.02 -24.39 -57.20
CA VAL A 308 36.77 -25.81 -56.98
C VAL A 308 38.13 -26.48 -56.88
N TYR A 309 38.47 -26.88 -55.66
CA TYR A 309 39.69 -27.59 -55.34
C TYR A 309 39.60 -29.05 -55.79
N GLY A 310 40.68 -29.55 -56.38
CA GLY A 310 40.82 -30.96 -56.78
C GLY A 310 41.92 -31.12 -57.83
N CYS A 311 42.26 -32.37 -58.15
CA CYS A 311 43.33 -32.60 -59.12
C CYS A 311 42.96 -32.10 -60.53
N THR A 312 43.80 -31.22 -61.08
CA THR A 312 43.61 -30.62 -62.42
C THR A 312 44.34 -31.37 -63.54
N ASP A 313 45.15 -32.39 -63.20
CA ASP A 313 45.90 -33.21 -64.14
C ASP A 313 45.01 -34.34 -64.70
N ILE A 314 44.75 -34.28 -66.01
CA ILE A 314 43.93 -35.26 -66.75
C ILE A 314 44.51 -36.70 -66.72
N THR A 315 45.77 -36.87 -66.33
CA THR A 315 46.43 -38.18 -66.25
C THR A 315 46.35 -38.82 -64.86
N SER A 316 45.71 -38.14 -63.89
CA SER A 316 45.47 -38.65 -62.54
C SER A 316 44.13 -39.42 -62.45
N CYS A 317 44.05 -40.30 -61.46
CA CYS A 317 42.90 -41.15 -61.17
C CYS A 317 41.73 -40.43 -60.51
N ASN A 318 42.02 -39.37 -59.76
CA ASN A 318 41.03 -38.48 -59.18
C ASN A 318 40.98 -37.13 -59.89
N TYR A 319 41.29 -37.11 -61.20
CA TYR A 319 41.10 -35.94 -62.03
C TYR A 319 39.66 -35.44 -61.91
N ASN A 320 39.51 -34.21 -61.44
CA ASN A 320 38.22 -33.57 -61.33
C ASN A 320 38.07 -32.57 -62.48
N GLN A 321 37.20 -32.90 -63.45
CA GLN A 321 36.93 -32.02 -64.60
C GLN A 321 36.33 -30.66 -64.21
N PHE A 322 35.81 -30.53 -62.99
CA PHE A 322 35.26 -29.29 -62.46
C PHE A 322 36.26 -28.54 -61.58
N ALA A 323 37.38 -29.16 -61.20
CA ALA A 323 38.42 -28.49 -60.44
C ALA A 323 39.17 -27.49 -61.32
N ASN A 324 39.31 -26.27 -60.79
CA ASN A 324 40.04 -25.18 -61.40
C ASN A 324 41.20 -24.68 -60.53
N VAL A 325 41.34 -25.24 -59.32
CA VAL A 325 42.48 -25.06 -58.42
C VAL A 325 43.01 -26.43 -58.02
N ASP A 326 44.29 -26.67 -58.29
CA ASP A 326 44.95 -27.91 -57.86
C ASP A 326 45.18 -27.88 -56.34
N ASP A 327 44.63 -28.89 -55.65
CA ASP A 327 44.78 -29.09 -54.21
C ASP A 327 46.04 -29.90 -53.85
N ASN A 328 46.86 -30.23 -54.85
CA ASN A 328 47.99 -31.19 -54.76
C ASN A 328 47.55 -32.61 -54.37
N GLY A 329 46.27 -32.94 -54.54
CA GLY A 329 45.68 -34.23 -54.20
C GLY A 329 45.74 -35.27 -55.31
N CYS A 330 46.42 -35.02 -56.43
CA CYS A 330 46.49 -35.93 -57.58
C CYS A 330 47.01 -37.33 -57.20
N ILE A 331 46.17 -38.34 -57.41
CA ILE A 331 46.47 -39.76 -57.23
C ILE A 331 46.78 -40.34 -58.61
N TYR A 332 47.88 -41.06 -58.74
CA TYR A 332 48.24 -41.79 -59.95
C TYR A 332 48.17 -43.31 -59.67
N PRO A 333 48.04 -44.17 -60.70
CA PRO A 333 48.01 -45.61 -60.50
C PRO A 333 49.24 -46.08 -59.71
N SER A 334 49.03 -47.00 -58.77
CA SER A 334 50.07 -47.47 -57.85
C SER A 334 51.24 -48.14 -58.57
N GLU A 335 50.99 -48.76 -59.71
CA GLU A 335 51.95 -49.50 -60.51
C GLU A 335 51.68 -49.33 -62.01
N LEU A 336 52.72 -49.49 -62.86
CA LEU A 336 52.64 -49.22 -64.31
C LEU A 336 51.75 -50.19 -65.11
N TYR A 337 51.33 -51.31 -64.51
CA TYR A 337 50.51 -52.36 -65.14
C TYR A 337 49.05 -52.35 -64.66
N LEU A 338 48.68 -51.37 -63.83
CA LEU A 338 47.33 -51.14 -63.35
C LEU A 338 46.78 -49.81 -63.89
N ASP A 339 45.48 -49.73 -64.12
CA ASP A 339 44.79 -48.48 -64.39
C ASP A 339 44.36 -47.79 -63.08
N CYS A 340 43.59 -46.71 -63.21
CA CYS A 340 43.17 -45.89 -62.08
C CYS A 340 42.14 -46.51 -61.14
N ASN A 341 41.52 -47.62 -61.55
CA ASN A 341 40.64 -48.42 -60.70
C ASN A 341 41.39 -49.59 -60.06
N GLY A 342 42.69 -49.72 -60.35
CA GLY A 342 43.45 -50.91 -59.97
C GLY A 342 43.15 -52.10 -60.88
N ASP A 343 42.58 -51.87 -62.08
CA ASP A 343 42.33 -52.94 -63.05
C ASP A 343 43.59 -53.18 -63.88
N CYS A 344 43.79 -54.43 -64.27
CA CYS A 344 44.95 -54.86 -65.03
C CYS A 344 44.92 -54.36 -66.46
N ILE A 345 46.00 -53.72 -66.91
CA ILE A 345 46.12 -53.25 -68.29
C ILE A 345 46.19 -54.44 -69.27
N ASN A 346 46.73 -55.58 -68.81
CA ASN A 346 46.63 -56.89 -69.48
C ASN A 346 46.15 -57.94 -68.47
N ASP A 347 45.02 -58.56 -68.80
CA ASP A 347 44.38 -59.65 -68.08
C ASP A 347 43.80 -60.57 -69.16
N THR A 348 44.48 -61.70 -69.40
CA THR A 348 44.26 -62.56 -70.56
C THR A 348 43.05 -63.49 -70.35
N ASP A 349 42.78 -63.93 -69.13
CA ASP A 349 41.67 -64.83 -68.82
C ASP A 349 40.46 -64.12 -68.20
N GLY A 350 40.61 -62.85 -67.83
CA GLY A 350 39.54 -61.96 -67.40
C GLY A 350 39.16 -62.13 -65.94
N ASP A 351 40.05 -62.69 -65.11
CA ASP A 351 39.82 -62.97 -63.69
C ASP A 351 40.12 -61.76 -62.76
N LEU A 352 40.52 -60.62 -63.34
CA LEU A 352 40.91 -59.37 -62.66
C LEU A 352 42.22 -59.47 -61.85
N VAL A 353 43.02 -60.51 -62.09
CA VAL A 353 44.40 -60.61 -61.64
C VAL A 353 45.32 -60.45 -62.83
N CYS A 354 46.32 -59.58 -62.70
CA CYS A 354 47.14 -59.26 -63.86
C CYS A 354 48.01 -60.46 -64.20
N ASP A 355 48.18 -60.74 -65.50
CA ASP A 355 49.02 -61.83 -66.01
C ASP A 355 50.42 -61.87 -65.34
N GLU A 356 50.94 -60.72 -64.89
CA GLU A 356 52.22 -60.60 -64.19
C GLU A 356 52.25 -61.13 -62.73
N ILE A 357 51.11 -61.45 -62.09
CA ILE A 357 50.98 -61.81 -60.66
C ILE A 357 50.08 -63.03 -60.33
N GLU A 358 49.55 -63.76 -61.32
CA GLU A 358 48.68 -64.94 -61.10
C GLU A 358 49.30 -66.11 -60.30
N ILE A 359 48.47 -66.79 -59.49
CA ILE A 359 48.81 -67.97 -58.67
C ILE A 359 47.71 -69.04 -58.79
N ALA A 360 48.02 -70.27 -59.22
CA ALA A 360 47.02 -71.35 -59.41
C ALA A 360 46.61 -72.11 -58.13
N GLY A 361 45.31 -72.48 -57.98
CA GLY A 361 44.70 -73.28 -56.87
C GLY A 361 43.15 -73.29 -56.89
N CYS A 362 42.46 -73.82 -55.87
CA CYS A 362 40.98 -73.73 -55.76
C CYS A 362 40.56 -72.28 -55.42
N THR A 363 39.73 -71.66 -56.26
CA THR A 363 39.27 -70.26 -56.16
C THR A 363 37.81 -70.13 -55.70
N ASP A 364 37.04 -71.22 -55.71
CA ASP A 364 35.64 -71.24 -55.27
C ASP A 364 35.54 -71.46 -53.74
N ASP A 365 35.11 -70.41 -53.04
CA ASP A 365 35.03 -70.31 -51.58
C ASP A 365 33.89 -71.15 -50.96
N LEU A 366 33.01 -71.73 -51.78
CA LEU A 366 31.95 -72.64 -51.36
C LEU A 366 32.48 -74.03 -50.96
N TYR A 367 33.80 -74.22 -51.06
CA TYR A 367 34.47 -75.50 -50.96
C TYR A 367 35.68 -75.45 -50.01
N GLN A 368 35.87 -76.53 -49.24
CA GLN A 368 36.83 -76.53 -48.10
C GLN A 368 38.30 -76.36 -48.50
N GLU A 369 38.67 -76.69 -49.74
CA GLU A 369 40.04 -76.61 -50.27
C GLU A 369 40.39 -75.25 -50.88
N TYR A 370 39.50 -74.25 -50.75
CA TYR A 370 39.72 -72.88 -51.20
C TYR A 370 41.07 -72.33 -50.73
N ASN A 371 41.88 -71.88 -51.69
CA ASN A 371 43.10 -71.12 -51.44
C ASN A 371 42.81 -69.64 -51.72
N PRO A 372 42.70 -68.79 -50.69
CA PRO A 372 42.41 -67.37 -50.86
C PRO A 372 43.51 -66.57 -51.59
N LEU A 373 44.66 -67.18 -51.87
CA LEU A 373 45.71 -66.60 -52.69
C LEU A 373 45.76 -67.16 -54.11
N ALA A 374 44.91 -68.15 -54.42
CA ALA A 374 44.77 -68.66 -55.77
C ALA A 374 43.85 -67.74 -56.57
N THR A 375 44.28 -67.41 -57.76
CA THR A 375 43.59 -66.52 -58.69
C THR A 375 43.08 -67.31 -59.89
N ASP A 376 43.73 -68.45 -60.22
CA ASP A 376 43.30 -69.38 -61.30
C ASP A 376 42.94 -70.78 -60.78
N GLU A 377 41.84 -71.37 -61.28
CA GLU A 377 41.26 -72.66 -60.88
C GLU A 377 42.06 -73.87 -61.36
N ASP A 378 42.63 -74.64 -60.42
CA ASP A 378 43.36 -75.88 -60.74
C ASP A 378 42.54 -77.17 -60.59
N GLY A 379 41.27 -77.06 -60.15
CA GLY A 379 40.30 -78.16 -60.06
C GLY A 379 40.25 -78.91 -58.72
N SER A 380 40.42 -78.23 -57.59
CA SER A 380 40.59 -78.84 -56.26
C SER A 380 39.41 -78.78 -55.26
N CYS A 381 38.17 -78.38 -55.61
CA CYS A 381 37.07 -78.01 -54.66
C CYS A 381 35.85 -79.02 -54.42
N SER A 382 35.17 -79.10 -53.22
CA SER A 382 33.95 -79.95 -52.86
C SER A 382 32.93 -79.47 -51.72
N ILE A 383 31.58 -79.77 -51.80
CA ILE A 383 30.32 -79.04 -51.32
C ILE A 383 29.67 -79.21 -49.87
N CYS A 384 28.81 -78.24 -49.41
CA CYS A 384 28.10 -78.00 -48.09
C CYS A 384 26.70 -78.68 -47.84
N VAL A 385 26.17 -78.75 -46.58
CA VAL A 385 25.10 -79.71 -46.16
C VAL A 385 23.87 -79.30 -45.27
N VAL A 386 23.72 -78.13 -44.60
CA VAL A 386 22.50 -77.79 -43.76
C VAL A 386 22.19 -76.26 -43.63
N ASP A 387 20.91 -75.87 -43.64
CA ASP A 387 20.27 -74.53 -43.42
C ASP A 387 18.91 -74.75 -42.68
N THR A 388 18.73 -74.17 -41.48
CA THR A 388 17.70 -74.54 -40.48
C THR A 388 16.43 -73.68 -40.50
N ASP A 389 16.50 -72.37 -40.72
CA ASP A 389 15.33 -71.48 -40.79
C ASP A 389 14.94 -71.08 -42.23
N GLY A 390 15.78 -71.43 -43.21
CA GLY A 390 15.47 -71.32 -44.62
C GLY A 390 15.53 -69.90 -45.16
N ASP A 391 16.30 -69.02 -44.52
CA ASP A 391 16.57 -67.66 -44.99
C ASP A 391 17.58 -67.62 -46.17
N GLY A 392 18.28 -68.75 -46.41
CA GLY A 392 19.26 -68.94 -47.48
C GLY A 392 20.72 -68.92 -47.04
N ILE A 393 21.00 -68.79 -45.73
CA ILE A 393 22.33 -68.83 -45.13
C ILE A 393 22.51 -70.19 -44.41
N CYS A 394 23.70 -70.81 -44.52
CA CYS A 394 23.94 -72.10 -43.86
C CYS A 394 24.24 -71.91 -42.37
N ASP A 395 23.67 -72.76 -41.49
CA ASP A 395 23.75 -72.66 -40.01
C ASP A 395 25.15 -72.40 -39.41
N GLY A 396 26.22 -72.84 -40.09
CA GLY A 396 27.60 -72.61 -39.63
C GLY A 396 28.11 -71.19 -39.84
N TYR A 397 27.36 -70.37 -40.58
CA TYR A 397 27.70 -69.03 -41.05
C TYR A 397 26.57 -68.02 -40.87
N ASP A 398 25.42 -68.47 -40.38
CA ASP A 398 24.30 -67.63 -40.03
C ASP A 398 24.45 -67.11 -38.59
N LEU A 399 24.27 -65.80 -38.41
CA LEU A 399 24.28 -65.16 -37.09
C LEU A 399 22.94 -65.35 -36.36
N CYS A 400 21.86 -65.57 -37.10
CA CYS A 400 20.51 -65.81 -36.60
C CYS A 400 19.93 -67.12 -37.13
N PRO A 401 20.55 -68.31 -36.88
CA PRO A 401 20.22 -69.59 -37.54
C PRO A 401 18.82 -70.17 -37.32
N ASN A 402 17.97 -69.45 -36.59
CA ASN A 402 16.61 -69.85 -36.28
C ASN A 402 15.57 -68.74 -36.52
N ASP A 403 15.97 -67.57 -37.01
CA ASP A 403 15.10 -66.41 -37.24
C ASP A 403 15.18 -65.93 -38.71
N PRO A 404 14.17 -66.24 -39.53
CA PRO A 404 14.19 -65.90 -40.95
C PRO A 404 14.08 -64.40 -41.26
N ASN A 405 13.83 -63.53 -40.27
CA ASN A 405 13.85 -62.07 -40.47
C ASN A 405 15.20 -61.44 -40.10
N ASN A 406 16.12 -62.20 -39.51
CA ASN A 406 17.44 -61.76 -39.09
C ASN A 406 17.39 -60.48 -38.22
N ASP A 407 18.53 -59.80 -38.14
CA ASP A 407 18.69 -58.50 -37.49
C ASP A 407 18.15 -57.38 -38.41
N ILE A 408 16.92 -56.91 -38.15
CA ILE A 408 16.14 -56.03 -39.04
C ILE A 408 16.70 -54.60 -39.07
N ASP A 409 17.16 -54.08 -37.94
CA ASP A 409 17.64 -52.70 -37.78
C ASP A 409 19.17 -52.60 -37.65
N GLY A 410 19.87 -53.72 -37.51
CA GLY A 410 21.32 -53.82 -37.61
C GLY A 410 22.05 -53.64 -36.26
N ASP A 411 21.38 -53.86 -35.14
CA ASP A 411 21.91 -53.68 -33.79
C ASP A 411 22.73 -54.88 -33.28
N GLY A 412 22.69 -56.00 -34.02
CA GLY A 412 23.37 -57.25 -33.71
C GLY A 412 22.54 -58.27 -32.89
N ILE A 413 21.26 -58.02 -32.66
CA ILE A 413 20.31 -58.91 -31.99
C ILE A 413 19.31 -59.46 -33.03
N CYS A 414 19.05 -60.77 -32.99
CA CYS A 414 18.07 -61.36 -33.89
C CYS A 414 16.65 -60.91 -33.49
N GLY A 415 15.83 -60.53 -34.46
CA GLY A 415 14.51 -59.93 -34.24
C GLY A 415 13.51 -60.79 -33.45
N ASP A 416 13.72 -62.11 -33.39
CA ASP A 416 12.95 -63.04 -32.54
C ASP A 416 13.25 -62.93 -31.04
N THR A 417 14.40 -62.35 -30.71
CA THR A 417 14.93 -62.16 -29.36
C THR A 417 14.91 -60.70 -28.94
N ASP A 418 14.95 -59.79 -29.91
CA ASP A 418 14.92 -58.36 -29.69
C ASP A 418 13.54 -57.86 -29.19
N ILE A 419 13.56 -57.01 -28.17
CA ILE A 419 12.37 -56.36 -27.60
C ILE A 419 11.99 -55.13 -28.42
N CYS A 420 12.94 -54.56 -29.17
CA CYS A 420 12.78 -53.38 -30.01
C CYS A 420 13.17 -53.64 -31.49
N PRO A 421 12.50 -54.56 -32.21
CA PRO A 421 12.96 -55.14 -33.49
C PRO A 421 13.02 -54.19 -34.70
N ASN A 422 12.80 -52.89 -34.50
CA ASN A 422 12.88 -51.87 -35.55
C ASN A 422 13.59 -50.60 -35.05
N ASP A 423 14.19 -50.63 -33.84
CA ASP A 423 14.91 -49.53 -33.25
C ASP A 423 16.37 -49.93 -32.98
N PRO A 424 17.34 -49.47 -33.79
CA PRO A 424 18.73 -49.87 -33.65
C PRO A 424 19.42 -49.35 -32.36
N ASN A 425 18.78 -48.43 -31.63
CA ASN A 425 19.26 -47.99 -30.32
C ASN A 425 18.61 -48.78 -29.16
N ASN A 426 17.61 -49.60 -29.45
CA ASN A 426 16.83 -50.39 -28.50
C ASN A 426 16.20 -49.55 -27.38
N ASP A 427 16.26 -50.08 -26.17
CA ASP A 427 15.81 -49.51 -24.90
C ASP A 427 17.09 -49.10 -24.15
N THR A 428 17.59 -47.91 -24.47
CA THR A 428 18.90 -47.41 -24.01
C THR A 428 18.94 -47.27 -22.49
N ASP A 429 17.82 -46.90 -21.87
CA ASP A 429 17.71 -46.67 -20.43
C ASP A 429 17.22 -47.91 -19.64
N GLY A 430 16.64 -48.90 -20.33
CA GLY A 430 16.24 -50.19 -19.80
C GLY A 430 14.87 -50.18 -19.13
N ASP A 431 14.01 -49.21 -19.43
CA ASP A 431 12.68 -49.04 -18.81
C ASP A 431 11.59 -49.92 -19.45
N GLY A 432 11.89 -50.53 -20.59
CA GLY A 432 11.01 -51.42 -21.35
C GLY A 432 10.20 -50.73 -22.46
N VAL A 433 10.49 -49.46 -22.77
CA VAL A 433 10.01 -48.70 -23.93
C VAL A 433 11.19 -48.52 -24.90
N CYS A 434 10.95 -48.63 -26.20
CA CYS A 434 12.01 -48.40 -27.18
C CYS A 434 12.25 -46.89 -27.33
N ASP A 435 13.51 -46.46 -27.53
CA ASP A 435 13.91 -45.05 -27.59
C ASP A 435 13.02 -44.21 -28.56
N ASN A 436 12.64 -44.76 -29.72
CA ASN A 436 11.79 -44.04 -30.69
C ASN A 436 10.32 -43.88 -30.26
N ASP A 437 9.87 -44.61 -29.23
CA ASP A 437 8.53 -44.57 -28.66
C ASP A 437 8.48 -43.78 -27.32
N GLU A 438 9.60 -43.19 -26.89
CA GLU A 438 9.69 -42.39 -25.67
C GLU A 438 8.89 -41.09 -25.74
N ILE A 439 8.27 -40.74 -24.61
CA ILE A 439 7.62 -39.45 -24.38
C ILE A 439 8.43 -38.68 -23.33
N PHE A 440 9.18 -37.69 -23.79
CA PHE A 440 9.96 -36.78 -22.94
C PHE A 440 9.04 -35.89 -22.07
N GLY A 441 9.30 -35.84 -20.77
CA GLY A 441 8.64 -34.95 -19.83
C GLY A 441 8.94 -35.32 -18.38
N CYS A 442 8.40 -34.56 -17.42
CA CYS A 442 8.63 -34.86 -16.01
C CYS A 442 7.93 -36.16 -15.56
N THR A 443 8.73 -37.12 -15.09
CA THR A 443 8.32 -38.46 -14.63
C THR A 443 8.13 -38.54 -13.10
N ASP A 444 8.59 -37.55 -12.35
CA ASP A 444 8.44 -37.53 -10.89
C ASP A 444 7.02 -37.11 -10.47
N SER A 445 6.28 -38.04 -9.88
CA SER A 445 4.94 -37.81 -9.30
C SER A 445 4.86 -36.74 -8.21
N LEU A 446 6.00 -36.27 -7.68
CA LEU A 446 6.10 -35.19 -6.70
C LEU A 446 6.26 -33.80 -7.33
N ALA A 447 6.50 -33.71 -8.63
CA ALA A 447 6.63 -32.45 -9.36
C ALA A 447 5.27 -31.88 -9.77
N CYS A 448 5.18 -30.56 -9.85
CA CYS A 448 3.98 -29.82 -10.23
C CYS A 448 3.61 -29.99 -11.70
N ASN A 449 4.57 -30.27 -12.58
CA ASN A 449 4.35 -30.55 -14.00
C ASN A 449 4.53 -32.03 -14.34
N TYR A 450 4.26 -32.92 -13.38
CA TYR A 450 4.26 -34.37 -13.63
C TYR A 450 3.35 -34.73 -14.82
N ASN A 451 3.84 -35.59 -15.71
CA ASN A 451 3.09 -36.12 -16.84
C ASN A 451 2.97 -37.65 -16.71
N GLU A 452 1.74 -38.14 -16.54
CA GLU A 452 1.47 -39.59 -16.43
C GLU A 452 1.82 -40.40 -17.69
N ASN A 453 2.00 -39.72 -18.83
CA ASN A 453 2.38 -40.34 -20.09
C ASN A 453 3.86 -40.15 -20.44
N ALA A 454 4.64 -39.41 -19.64
CA ALA A 454 6.07 -39.32 -19.86
C ALA A 454 6.72 -40.65 -19.51
N THR A 455 7.56 -41.15 -20.42
CA THR A 455 8.35 -42.38 -20.22
C THR A 455 9.82 -42.05 -19.97
N GLU A 456 10.30 -40.87 -20.36
CA GLU A 456 11.69 -40.44 -20.17
C GLU A 456 11.75 -39.02 -19.58
N GLU A 457 12.66 -38.82 -18.62
CA GLU A 457 12.84 -37.57 -17.88
C GLU A 457 13.66 -36.56 -18.68
N ASP A 458 13.10 -35.37 -18.92
CA ASP A 458 13.75 -34.30 -19.71
C ASP A 458 14.33 -33.16 -18.87
N GLU A 459 14.47 -33.38 -17.56
CA GLU A 459 14.89 -32.39 -16.56
C GLU A 459 13.93 -31.18 -16.44
N SER A 460 12.68 -31.30 -16.92
CA SER A 460 11.69 -30.23 -16.82
C SER A 460 10.93 -30.18 -15.49
N CYS A 461 11.13 -31.12 -14.56
CA CYS A 461 10.38 -31.20 -13.31
C CYS A 461 10.46 -29.91 -12.45
N LEU A 462 9.29 -29.34 -12.19
CA LEU A 462 9.08 -28.17 -11.34
C LEU A 462 8.60 -28.63 -9.96
N TYR A 463 9.26 -28.17 -8.90
CA TYR A 463 8.88 -28.53 -7.53
C TYR A 463 8.45 -27.28 -6.77
N ALA A 464 7.34 -27.40 -6.04
CA ALA A 464 6.94 -26.41 -5.06
C ALA A 464 7.78 -26.57 -3.79
N PHE A 465 8.33 -25.48 -3.26
CA PHE A 465 9.09 -25.46 -2.01
C PHE A 465 8.53 -24.42 -1.06
N GLY A 466 8.64 -24.65 0.26
CA GLY A 466 8.18 -23.68 1.24
C GLY A 466 6.65 -23.54 1.24
N CYS A 467 6.18 -22.33 0.90
CA CYS A 467 4.77 -21.95 0.88
C CYS A 467 4.07 -22.21 -0.46
N ASP A 468 4.86 -22.45 -1.51
CA ASP A 468 4.38 -22.75 -2.85
C ASP A 468 3.53 -24.03 -2.89
N TYR A 469 2.63 -24.11 -3.86
CA TYR A 469 1.86 -25.31 -4.13
C TYR A 469 1.64 -25.54 -5.63
N CYS A 470 1.36 -26.79 -6.00
CA CYS A 470 1.14 -27.16 -7.40
C CYS A 470 -0.28 -26.84 -7.85
N SER A 471 -0.45 -26.43 -9.11
CA SER A 471 -1.75 -26.21 -9.75
C SER A 471 -2.59 -27.49 -9.92
N GLY A 472 -1.95 -28.67 -9.96
CA GLY A 472 -2.60 -29.98 -9.77
C GLY A 472 -2.91 -30.78 -11.03
N GLU A 473 -2.45 -30.35 -12.20
CA GLU A 473 -2.54 -31.07 -13.47
C GLU A 473 -1.56 -32.26 -13.53
N LEU A 474 -1.92 -33.31 -14.27
CA LEU A 474 -1.15 -34.57 -14.41
C LEU A 474 -0.75 -34.88 -15.87
N ASP A 475 -1.00 -33.94 -16.79
CA ASP A 475 -0.73 -34.05 -18.22
C ASP A 475 0.54 -33.29 -18.63
N GLY A 476 1.38 -32.91 -17.66
CA GLY A 476 2.59 -32.13 -17.88
C GLY A 476 2.40 -30.61 -17.95
N SER A 477 1.17 -30.08 -17.88
CA SER A 477 0.94 -28.63 -17.97
C SER A 477 0.96 -27.89 -16.64
N GLY A 478 1.12 -28.60 -15.52
CA GLY A 478 1.04 -27.98 -14.21
C GLY A 478 2.19 -27.02 -13.92
N THR A 479 1.95 -26.07 -13.04
CA THR A 479 2.87 -24.98 -12.70
C THR A 479 2.98 -24.83 -11.18
N VAL A 480 4.05 -24.19 -10.72
CA VAL A 480 4.19 -23.75 -9.33
C VAL A 480 3.35 -22.48 -9.14
N ILE A 481 2.48 -22.47 -8.13
CA ILE A 481 1.74 -21.30 -7.68
C ILE A 481 2.44 -20.77 -6.44
N ASP A 482 2.81 -19.49 -6.49
CA ASP A 482 3.39 -18.74 -5.39
C ASP A 482 2.40 -18.66 -4.22
N GLY A 483 2.87 -18.99 -3.02
CA GLY A 483 2.07 -19.01 -1.80
C GLY A 483 2.61 -18.10 -0.68
N ASP A 484 3.52 -17.18 -1.02
CA ASP A 484 4.08 -16.12 -0.16
C ASP A 484 4.30 -14.88 -1.04
N VAL A 485 3.20 -14.19 -1.36
CA VAL A 485 3.16 -13.16 -2.43
C VAL A 485 4.02 -11.93 -2.12
N ASP A 486 4.21 -11.61 -0.85
CA ASP A 486 4.96 -10.43 -0.40
C ASP A 486 6.40 -10.76 0.07
N GLU A 487 6.78 -12.03 0.01
CA GLU A 487 8.11 -12.58 0.35
C GLU A 487 8.52 -12.32 1.82
N ASP A 488 7.56 -12.24 2.74
CA ASP A 488 7.82 -11.96 4.16
C ASP A 488 8.22 -13.23 4.96
N GLY A 489 8.05 -14.41 4.35
CA GLY A 489 8.38 -15.72 4.92
C GLY A 489 7.21 -16.40 5.65
N ILE A 490 6.00 -15.88 5.54
CA ILE A 490 4.76 -16.39 6.13
C ILE A 490 3.78 -16.67 5.00
N CYS A 491 3.45 -17.94 4.79
CA CYS A 491 2.57 -18.30 3.69
C CYS A 491 1.21 -17.60 3.75
N ASP A 492 0.62 -17.23 2.62
CA ASP A 492 -0.64 -16.49 2.50
C ASP A 492 -1.78 -17.07 3.38
N ASN A 493 -1.88 -18.41 3.46
CA ASN A 493 -2.92 -19.09 4.24
C ASN A 493 -2.73 -19.01 5.77
N ASN A 494 -1.55 -18.58 6.21
CA ASN A 494 -1.16 -18.40 7.59
C ASN A 494 -1.05 -16.91 7.95
N GLU A 495 -1.30 -16.01 7.01
CA GLU A 495 -1.30 -14.58 7.29
C GLU A 495 -2.46 -14.19 8.22
N VAL A 496 -2.12 -13.36 9.19
CA VAL A 496 -3.07 -12.72 10.08
C VAL A 496 -3.02 -11.22 9.79
N TYR A 497 -4.01 -10.74 9.06
CA TYR A 497 -4.18 -9.31 8.74
C TYR A 497 -4.56 -8.50 9.98
N GLY A 498 -3.94 -7.33 10.14
CA GLY A 498 -4.30 -6.35 11.17
C GLY A 498 -3.23 -5.28 11.35
N CYS A 499 -3.11 -4.73 12.56
CA CYS A 499 -2.06 -3.75 12.86
C CYS A 499 -0.86 -4.40 13.57
N ASP A 500 0.33 -4.29 12.96
CA ASP A 500 1.61 -4.78 13.47
C ASP A 500 2.44 -3.69 14.18
N ASP A 501 1.98 -2.45 14.19
CA ASP A 501 2.66 -1.33 14.82
C ASP A 501 2.41 -1.31 16.34
N SER A 502 3.47 -1.52 17.13
CA SER A 502 3.39 -1.56 18.60
C SER A 502 2.94 -0.25 19.26
N ASP A 503 2.99 0.86 18.53
CA ASP A 503 2.54 2.17 19.01
C ASP A 503 1.06 2.43 18.70
N ALA A 504 0.39 1.53 17.98
CA ALA A 504 -1.04 1.60 17.70
C ALA A 504 -1.90 0.97 18.80
N CYS A 505 -3.09 1.54 19.00
CA CYS A 505 -4.10 1.12 19.96
C CYS A 505 -4.70 -0.25 19.69
N ASN A 506 -4.77 -0.65 18.43
CA ASN A 506 -5.24 -1.96 17.98
C ASN A 506 -4.08 -2.85 17.53
N PHE A 507 -2.86 -2.59 18.01
CA PHE A 507 -1.72 -3.48 17.83
C PHE A 507 -2.09 -4.91 18.23
N ASN A 508 -1.82 -5.85 17.35
CA ASN A 508 -1.94 -7.26 17.64
C ASN A 508 -0.60 -7.96 17.32
N PRO A 509 0.10 -8.50 18.33
CA PRO A 509 1.40 -9.14 18.12
C PRO A 509 1.36 -10.44 17.31
N ASP A 510 0.16 -10.97 17.04
CA ASP A 510 -0.04 -12.14 16.19
C ASP A 510 -0.29 -11.76 14.72
N VAL A 511 -0.36 -10.46 14.40
CA VAL A 511 -0.46 -9.97 13.02
C VAL A 511 0.84 -10.25 12.30
N THR A 512 0.71 -10.80 11.11
CA THR A 512 1.83 -11.10 10.23
C THR A 512 1.83 -10.17 9.03
N GLU A 513 0.70 -9.55 8.69
CA GLU A 513 0.60 -8.61 7.57
C GLU A 513 -0.24 -7.36 7.92
N ASN A 514 0.29 -6.18 7.59
CA ASN A 514 -0.34 -4.90 7.95
C ASN A 514 -1.36 -4.46 6.91
N ASP A 515 -2.64 -4.52 7.25
CA ASP A 515 -3.75 -4.16 6.35
C ASP A 515 -4.11 -2.66 6.35
N GLY A 516 -3.31 -1.83 7.02
CA GLY A 516 -3.53 -0.39 7.18
C GLY A 516 -4.60 -0.05 8.23
N SER A 517 -5.04 -1.02 9.04
CA SER A 517 -6.05 -0.79 10.09
C SER A 517 -5.51 -0.13 11.37
N CYS A 518 -4.23 0.24 11.43
CA CYS A 518 -3.62 0.84 12.63
C CYS A 518 -4.33 2.12 13.08
N VAL A 519 -4.80 2.11 14.33
CA VAL A 519 -5.40 3.24 15.03
C VAL A 519 -4.41 3.74 16.06
N TYR A 520 -3.96 4.98 15.93
CA TYR A 520 -2.97 5.55 16.85
C TYR A 520 -3.65 6.32 18.00
N PRO A 521 -3.01 6.35 19.18
CA PRO A 521 -3.52 7.13 20.29
C PRO A 521 -3.45 8.62 19.95
N ILE A 522 -4.51 9.36 20.31
CA ILE A 522 -4.59 10.80 20.11
C ILE A 522 -4.41 11.52 21.45
N VAL A 523 -4.14 12.82 21.39
CA VAL A 523 -4.02 13.67 22.58
C VAL A 523 -5.43 14.07 23.04
N TRP A 524 -5.67 13.91 24.35
CA TRP A 524 -6.88 14.32 25.04
C TRP A 524 -6.52 15.40 26.06
N TYR A 525 -7.39 16.40 26.20
CA TYR A 525 -7.21 17.57 27.03
C TYR A 525 -8.23 17.58 28.16
N LEU A 526 -7.79 17.87 29.39
CA LEU A 526 -8.64 17.84 30.58
C LEU A 526 -9.71 18.94 30.46
N ASP A 527 -10.97 18.54 30.61
CA ASP A 527 -12.15 19.42 30.64
C ASP A 527 -12.57 19.57 32.12
N LEU A 528 -12.13 20.66 32.75
CA LEU A 528 -12.32 20.89 34.18
C LEU A 528 -13.73 21.37 34.53
N ASP A 529 -14.42 22.07 33.63
CA ASP A 529 -15.72 22.69 33.89
C ASP A 529 -16.89 21.96 33.22
N GLY A 530 -16.60 20.99 32.36
CA GLY A 530 -17.55 20.08 31.71
C GLY A 530 -18.28 20.70 30.52
N ASP A 531 -17.73 21.75 29.90
CA ASP A 531 -18.36 22.44 28.77
C ASP A 531 -18.09 21.77 27.41
N GLY A 532 -17.22 20.77 27.38
CA GLY A 532 -16.84 20.03 26.17
C GLY A 532 -15.59 20.57 25.47
N ASN A 533 -14.90 21.55 26.04
CA ASN A 533 -13.60 22.05 25.60
C ASN A 533 -12.52 21.69 26.63
N GLY A 534 -11.30 21.38 26.16
CA GLY A 534 -10.19 21.03 27.05
C GLY A 534 -8.99 21.96 26.86
N ASP A 535 -8.11 22.01 27.85
CA ASP A 535 -6.86 22.76 27.80
C ASP A 535 -5.65 21.87 28.15
N SER A 536 -4.63 21.91 27.29
CA SER A 536 -3.30 21.33 27.50
C SER A 536 -2.61 21.82 28.78
N THR A 537 -2.92 23.03 29.25
CA THR A 537 -2.29 23.59 30.47
C THR A 537 -2.86 22.98 31.75
N ASP A 538 -4.12 22.55 31.73
CA ASP A 538 -4.79 21.89 32.86
C ASP A 538 -4.50 20.39 32.91
N GLY A 539 -4.25 19.79 31.73
CA GLY A 539 -3.65 18.48 31.62
C GLY A 539 -3.87 17.87 30.25
N GLU A 540 -2.81 17.30 29.68
CA GLU A 540 -2.91 16.49 28.47
C GLU A 540 -2.55 15.03 28.76
N ILE A 541 -3.22 14.12 28.07
CA ILE A 541 -2.92 12.69 28.11
C ILE A 541 -3.06 12.08 26.73
N ILE A 542 -2.13 11.19 26.38
CA ILE A 542 -2.18 10.42 25.15
C ILE A 542 -2.90 9.10 25.47
N SER A 543 -4.02 8.85 24.81
CA SER A 543 -4.85 7.67 25.06
C SER A 543 -5.60 7.24 23.80
N CYS A 544 -5.85 5.94 23.70
CA CYS A 544 -6.62 5.33 22.63
C CYS A 544 -8.12 5.61 22.77
N ASP A 545 -8.60 5.56 24.01
CA ASP A 545 -9.98 5.85 24.36
C ASP A 545 -10.04 7.17 25.11
N GLN A 546 -11.15 7.87 24.99
CA GLN A 546 -11.45 9.11 25.72
C GLN A 546 -11.40 8.84 27.23
N PRO A 547 -10.44 9.44 27.96
CA PRO A 547 -10.42 9.36 29.41
C PRO A 547 -11.57 10.18 30.02
N ASP A 548 -12.12 9.71 31.14
CA ASP A 548 -13.21 10.41 31.83
C ASP A 548 -12.79 11.84 32.20
N GLY A 549 -13.56 12.82 31.76
CA GLY A 549 -13.27 14.24 32.00
C GLY A 549 -12.25 14.86 31.03
N TYR A 550 -11.92 14.20 29.92
CA TYR A 550 -11.07 14.77 28.87
C TYR A 550 -11.78 14.82 27.52
N VAL A 551 -11.42 15.76 26.65
CA VAL A 551 -11.98 15.95 25.30
C VAL A 551 -10.87 16.07 24.24
N ASN A 552 -11.21 15.88 22.96
CA ASN A 552 -10.24 15.82 21.85
C ASN A 552 -10.00 17.17 21.16
N ASN A 553 -10.24 18.28 21.86
CA ASN A 553 -9.96 19.63 21.38
C ASN A 553 -9.17 20.39 22.47
N ASN A 554 -8.30 21.31 22.04
CA ASN A 554 -7.46 22.12 22.92
C ASN A 554 -7.93 23.58 22.83
N ASN A 555 -9.21 23.79 23.14
CA ASN A 555 -9.93 25.01 22.78
C ASN A 555 -10.59 25.68 24.00
N ASP A 556 -10.29 25.21 25.21
CA ASP A 556 -10.73 25.87 26.43
C ASP A 556 -9.86 27.10 26.71
N ASN A 557 -10.51 28.26 26.77
CA ASN A 557 -9.89 29.58 26.97
C ASN A 557 -10.21 30.12 28.39
N ILE A 558 -10.76 29.27 29.26
CA ILE A 558 -11.16 29.62 30.63
C ILE A 558 -10.65 28.57 31.62
N SER A 559 -9.34 28.29 31.59
CA SER A 559 -8.67 27.54 32.64
C SER A 559 -8.57 28.38 33.93
N PHE A 560 -9.41 28.05 34.92
CA PHE A 560 -9.49 28.77 36.19
C PHE A 560 -8.22 28.55 37.04
N ALA A 561 -7.30 29.51 37.02
CA ALA A 561 -6.20 29.58 37.98
C ALA A 561 -5.87 30.99 38.49
N ASP A 562 -6.87 31.77 38.91
CA ASP A 562 -6.74 32.62 40.10
C ASP A 562 -8.09 33.00 40.71
N GLY A 563 -8.19 32.84 42.03
CA GLY A 563 -9.37 33.13 42.82
C GLY A 563 -9.65 34.63 42.99
N TYR A 564 -9.90 35.34 41.90
CA TYR A 564 -10.59 36.64 41.87
C TYR A 564 -11.44 36.73 40.61
N GLY A 565 -12.76 36.83 40.80
CA GLY A 565 -13.70 36.95 39.69
C GLY A 565 -13.41 38.18 38.82
N SER A 566 -13.25 37.95 37.53
CA SER A 566 -13.39 38.97 36.49
C SER A 566 -13.70 38.28 35.17
N CYS A 567 -14.99 38.13 34.85
CA CYS A 567 -15.42 37.83 33.48
C CYS A 567 -15.18 39.07 32.60
N CYS A 568 -14.78 38.81 31.35
CA CYS A 568 -14.62 39.76 30.25
C CYS A 568 -13.29 40.57 30.24
N ARG A 569 -12.29 40.00 29.56
CA ARG A 569 -11.33 40.78 28.77
C ARG A 569 -11.14 40.08 27.42
N GLY A 570 -11.82 40.59 26.41
CA GLY A 570 -11.24 40.62 25.08
C GLY A 570 -10.04 41.56 25.14
N ASP A 571 -8.89 41.07 24.70
CA ASP A 571 -8.01 41.73 23.74
C ASP A 571 -6.73 40.90 23.59
N ASP A 572 -6.25 40.89 22.35
CA ASP A 572 -4.98 40.35 21.87
C ASP A 572 -4.86 38.83 21.75
N ILE A 573 -5.58 38.31 20.75
CA ILE A 573 -5.07 37.24 19.90
C ILE A 573 -3.74 37.73 19.30
N ASN A 574 -2.65 37.48 20.02
CA ASN A 574 -1.39 37.17 19.35
C ASN A 574 -1.46 35.68 19.02
N LEU A 575 -2.11 35.39 17.88
CA LEU A 575 -1.77 34.22 17.11
C LEU A 575 -0.28 34.39 16.80
N GLU A 576 0.60 33.80 17.63
CA GLU A 576 1.91 33.43 17.12
C GLU A 576 1.60 32.50 15.96
N SER A 577 1.63 33.09 14.77
CA SER A 577 1.62 32.39 13.51
C SER A 577 2.58 31.22 13.66
N LEU A 578 2.06 30.00 13.52
CA LEU A 578 2.88 28.87 13.13
C LEU A 578 3.47 29.26 11.78
N GLU A 579 4.62 29.95 11.81
CA GLU A 579 5.45 30.16 10.63
C GLU A 579 5.70 28.76 10.06
N ILE A 580 5.09 28.48 8.90
CA ILE A 580 5.41 27.28 8.14
C ILE A 580 6.86 27.47 7.70
N PHE A 581 7.76 26.72 8.31
CA PHE A 581 9.18 26.88 8.10
C PHE A 581 9.56 26.23 6.76
N ASP A 582 9.85 27.01 5.72
CA ASP A 582 10.40 26.46 4.47
C ASP A 582 11.94 26.58 4.41
N PHE A 583 12.59 25.59 3.81
CA PHE A 583 14.04 25.60 3.56
C PHE A 583 14.34 25.43 2.07
N LYS A 584 15.37 26.13 1.60
CA LYS A 584 15.79 26.09 0.19
C LYS A 584 16.93 25.12 0.00
N VAL A 585 16.88 24.39 -1.11
CA VAL A 585 17.96 23.49 -1.53
C VAL A 585 18.42 23.88 -2.92
N TYR A 586 19.72 24.16 -3.07
CA TYR A 586 20.29 24.56 -4.36
C TYR A 586 21.78 24.19 -4.50
N PRO A 587 22.27 23.92 -5.71
CA PRO A 587 21.50 23.80 -6.97
C PRO A 587 20.64 22.52 -7.00
N ASN A 588 19.53 22.55 -7.74
CA ASN A 588 18.72 21.37 -8.06
C ASN A 588 18.34 21.45 -9.55
N PRO A 589 18.91 20.62 -10.44
CA PRO A 589 19.74 19.45 -10.16
C PRO A 589 21.15 19.77 -9.63
N ALA A 590 21.69 18.93 -8.75
CA ALA A 590 23.02 19.06 -8.14
C ALA A 590 24.02 18.07 -8.73
N THR A 591 25.30 18.45 -8.84
CA THR A 591 26.36 17.57 -9.36
C THR A 591 27.45 17.25 -8.33
N ASN A 592 27.89 18.24 -7.54
CA ASN A 592 29.05 18.07 -6.64
C ASN A 592 28.77 18.54 -5.20
N LEU A 593 28.05 19.65 -5.06
CA LEU A 593 27.76 20.30 -3.78
C LEU A 593 26.29 20.66 -3.73
N LEU A 594 25.68 20.43 -2.57
CA LEU A 594 24.29 20.72 -2.30
C LEU A 594 24.21 21.67 -1.10
N ASN A 595 23.62 22.84 -1.28
CA ASN A 595 23.44 23.80 -0.19
C ASN A 595 21.99 23.76 0.29
N ILE A 596 21.83 23.66 1.60
CA ILE A 596 20.55 23.74 2.30
C ILE A 596 20.59 25.02 3.13
N THR A 597 19.72 25.98 2.80
CA THR A 597 19.61 27.24 3.54
C THR A 597 18.25 27.40 4.16
N TYR A 598 18.19 27.88 5.38
CA TYR A 598 16.96 28.14 6.10
C TYR A 598 17.02 29.53 6.76
N PRO A 599 15.92 30.28 6.82
CA PRO A 599 15.93 31.66 7.30
C PRO A 599 15.83 31.86 8.82
N PHE A 600 15.86 30.80 9.65
CA PHE A 600 15.44 30.87 11.06
C PHE A 600 16.56 31.10 12.08
N ASN A 601 16.33 31.99 13.06
CA ASN A 601 17.21 32.26 14.20
C ASN A 601 16.68 31.69 15.55
N LYS A 602 15.56 30.94 15.54
CA LYS A 602 14.81 30.54 16.75
C LYS A 602 14.73 29.02 17.04
N ILE A 603 15.25 28.14 16.18
CA ILE A 603 15.07 26.68 16.31
C ILE A 603 16.17 26.03 17.17
N THR A 604 15.93 25.77 18.45
CA THR A 604 16.99 25.27 19.35
C THR A 604 17.69 23.99 18.88
N GLN A 605 17.01 23.07 18.18
CA GLN A 605 17.57 21.82 17.63
C GLN A 605 16.79 21.32 16.40
N TYR A 606 17.48 20.86 15.36
CA TYR A 606 16.87 20.27 14.15
C TYR A 606 17.76 19.18 13.54
N THR A 607 17.15 18.25 12.79
CA THR A 607 17.84 17.13 12.13
C THR A 607 17.66 17.22 10.63
N ILE A 608 18.75 17.07 9.87
CA ILE A 608 18.70 16.90 8.41
C ILE A 608 18.92 15.44 8.06
N GLN A 609 18.05 14.89 7.21
CA GLN A 609 18.16 13.55 6.65
C GLN A 609 18.15 13.63 5.12
N VAL A 610 18.97 12.81 4.46
CA VAL A 610 18.92 12.60 3.00
C VAL A 610 18.60 11.14 2.73
N ILE A 611 17.55 10.88 1.98
CA ILE A 611 17.03 9.55 1.66
C ILE A 611 17.02 9.41 0.13
N ASN A 612 17.40 8.26 -0.40
CA ASN A 612 17.32 8.01 -1.85
C ASN A 612 15.91 7.54 -2.26
N SER A 613 15.68 7.36 -3.57
CA SER A 613 14.37 6.97 -4.12
C SER A 613 13.84 5.60 -3.69
N ILE A 614 14.67 4.76 -3.06
CA ILE A 614 14.27 3.44 -2.53
C ILE A 614 14.12 3.46 -0.99
N GLY A 615 14.10 4.65 -0.37
CA GLY A 615 13.90 4.80 1.09
C GLY A 615 15.16 4.61 1.94
N LYS A 616 16.34 4.38 1.34
CA LYS A 616 17.59 4.21 2.10
C LYS A 616 18.14 5.55 2.59
N LEU A 617 18.37 5.65 3.90
CA LEU A 617 19.00 6.79 4.56
C LEU A 617 20.49 6.89 4.16
N MET A 618 20.84 7.98 3.48
CA MET A 618 22.19 8.26 2.97
C MET A 618 22.98 9.20 3.88
N PHE A 619 22.28 10.12 4.55
CA PHE A 619 22.86 11.09 5.47
C PHE A 619 21.88 11.39 6.60
N ILE A 620 22.40 11.54 7.82
CA ILE A 620 21.66 12.05 8.96
C ILE A 620 22.61 12.85 9.85
N ASN A 621 22.21 14.04 10.27
CA ASN A 621 22.96 14.80 11.26
C ASN A 621 22.06 15.76 12.04
N GLU A 622 22.37 15.93 13.32
CA GLU A 622 21.68 16.85 14.23
C GLU A 622 22.45 18.16 14.40
N TYR A 623 21.71 19.27 14.46
CA TYR A 623 22.24 20.61 14.53
C TYR A 623 21.50 21.46 15.56
N ASN A 624 22.17 22.50 16.08
CA ASN A 624 21.59 23.51 16.98
C ASN A 624 21.64 24.89 16.29
N SER A 625 20.58 25.70 16.35
CA SER A 625 20.46 26.95 15.56
C SER A 625 21.40 28.10 15.93
N TYR A 626 22.32 27.92 16.86
CA TYR A 626 23.20 29.01 17.27
C TYR A 626 24.41 29.22 16.36
N GLU A 627 24.68 28.31 15.41
CA GLU A 627 25.98 28.27 14.73
C GLU A 627 25.98 28.53 13.23
N ASN A 628 24.93 28.27 12.45
CA ASN A 628 24.94 28.52 10.99
C ASN A 628 23.51 28.67 10.44
N ASN A 629 23.33 29.39 9.31
CA ASN A 629 22.04 29.50 8.57
C ASN A 629 22.09 28.77 7.22
N SER A 630 23.16 28.01 6.97
CA SER A 630 23.37 27.23 5.77
C SER A 630 24.21 25.99 6.05
N ILE A 631 23.84 24.88 5.42
CA ILE A 631 24.56 23.61 5.45
C ILE A 631 24.99 23.29 4.02
N GLN A 632 26.26 22.93 3.84
CA GLN A 632 26.79 22.46 2.57
C GLN A 632 27.11 20.97 2.69
N LEU A 633 26.52 20.17 1.81
CA LEU A 633 26.74 18.73 1.71
C LEU A 633 27.57 18.43 0.46
N ASP A 634 28.62 17.64 0.63
CA ASP A 634 29.37 17.03 -0.45
C ASP A 634 28.64 15.77 -0.92
N ILE A 635 28.28 15.74 -2.21
CA ILE A 635 27.49 14.67 -2.81
C ILE A 635 28.24 13.93 -3.92
N ASN A 636 29.56 14.09 -4.04
CA ASN A 636 30.35 13.46 -5.11
C ASN A 636 30.26 11.92 -5.10
N ASP A 637 29.98 11.30 -3.95
CA ASP A 637 29.87 9.85 -3.78
C ASP A 637 28.42 9.32 -3.92
N TYR A 638 27.45 10.19 -4.25
CA TYR A 638 26.04 9.83 -4.39
C TYR A 638 25.77 9.41 -5.84
N ALA A 639 25.04 8.31 -6.03
CA ALA A 639 24.65 7.86 -7.36
C ALA A 639 23.66 8.84 -8.01
N SER A 640 23.71 9.02 -9.33
CA SER A 640 22.74 9.83 -10.07
C SER A 640 21.32 9.31 -9.82
N GLY A 641 20.39 10.20 -9.47
CA GLY A 641 19.04 9.80 -9.11
C GLY A 641 18.27 10.86 -8.32
N VAL A 642 17.09 10.46 -7.86
CA VAL A 642 16.21 11.29 -7.06
C VAL A 642 16.46 11.03 -5.58
N TYR A 643 16.62 12.11 -4.82
CA TYR A 643 16.81 12.08 -3.38
C TYR A 643 15.78 13.00 -2.70
N GLN A 644 15.43 12.66 -1.47
CA GLN A 644 14.55 13.44 -0.61
C GLN A 644 15.34 13.93 0.59
N ILE A 645 15.29 15.23 0.85
CA ILE A 645 15.88 15.86 2.02
C ILE A 645 14.79 16.17 3.01
N ASN A 646 14.89 15.66 4.22
CA ASN A 646 13.95 15.94 5.31
C ASN A 646 14.62 16.83 6.35
N LEU A 647 13.93 17.89 6.74
CA LEU A 647 14.23 18.70 7.92
C LEU A 647 13.22 18.34 9.01
N VAL A 648 13.72 17.78 10.10
CA VAL A 648 12.92 17.29 11.23
C VAL A 648 13.18 18.16 12.45
N THR A 649 12.12 18.72 13.01
CA THR A 649 12.14 19.48 14.28
C THR A 649 11.15 18.86 15.26
N LYS A 650 11.11 19.37 16.51
CA LYS A 650 10.10 18.92 17.49
C LYS A 650 8.65 19.29 17.12
N GLN A 651 8.48 20.27 16.22
CA GLN A 651 7.18 20.86 15.89
C GLN A 651 6.72 20.55 14.46
N GLN A 652 7.65 20.31 13.53
CA GLN A 652 7.37 20.18 12.10
C GLN A 652 8.35 19.22 11.39
N PHE A 653 7.85 18.57 10.34
CA PHE A 653 8.59 17.76 9.38
C PHE A 653 8.39 18.34 7.98
N ILE A 654 9.47 18.77 7.32
CA ILE A 654 9.42 19.36 5.97
C ILE A 654 10.34 18.56 5.05
N ASN A 655 9.89 18.24 3.84
CA ASN A 655 10.70 17.53 2.85
C ASN A 655 10.89 18.33 1.55
N LYS A 656 12.00 18.10 0.85
CA LYS A 656 12.28 18.63 -0.49
C LYS A 656 12.92 17.57 -1.36
N LYS A 657 12.48 17.50 -2.62
CA LYS A 657 13.02 16.59 -3.63
C LYS A 657 14.19 17.24 -4.37
N VAL A 658 15.28 16.50 -4.56
CA VAL A 658 16.48 16.92 -5.28
C VAL A 658 16.89 15.87 -6.30
N ILE A 659 17.34 16.33 -7.45
CA ILE A 659 17.92 15.50 -8.51
C ILE A 659 19.44 15.61 -8.42
N ILE A 660 20.13 14.49 -8.21
CA ILE A 660 21.59 14.40 -8.30
C ILE A 660 21.95 13.83 -9.67
N LYS A 661 22.85 14.49 -10.40
CA LYS A 661 23.28 14.12 -11.76
C LYS A 661 24.60 13.38 -11.77
#